data_AF-A0A7S2UIU6-F1
#
_entry.id   AF-A0A7S2UIU6-F1
#
_cell.length_a   1.000
_cell.length_b   1.000
_cell.length_c   1.000
_cell.angle_alpha   90.00
_cell.angle_beta   90.00
_cell.angle_gamma   90.00
#
_symmetry.space_group_name_H-M   'P 1'
#
loop_
_entity.id
_entity.type
_entity.pdbx_description
1 polymer ?
#
loop_
_entity_poly.entity_id
_entity_poly.type
_entity_poly.pdbx_seq_one_letter_code
_entity_poly.pdbx_strand_id
1 'polypeptide(L)'
;MTFLPAKTLRTVLFDLPLTVLFATYSVLVIMHYVHDTYWVHELSNMEWNGVRRDLEMTYYNRPCTAEDITTQSVSDLVIHNDTDTTRHMLVHGMSLYPEVLSQDTATRLRDYVLFRNANLKSGEAIQVLSNAHRYSFAISATEDPIVSQALQELGTNQRLKEAMEDIMGTNPAVIELTAITVEYGSKDQVWHADIISEGSPLKYGRSFFPSYSLFVPLQDTTTEMGATAGCPGSHICGQHAEELCQSLGFPVSGTSTWKTGHGFLMNQQAFHRGPGHYDKHAKSRVMFIVTFAPRPRERSESRLIGMGGSYSTKWDMWGHTMEDLARAPHVMTFPWAQLRALGLYKLPRTDWGWDYITVVSMRIANQETGFSNDDLSIFLENGGFSFVPLFLHGTGETWDVFLFDTLARCKRFVAKCNVVAMAFSALCLVSFSLFRYYRQRQNKMNGTDSHQIGILSVWKRACFRLFLTHGTVTLIAILIVHRVNSSFWAKDIIGGRLYTSPFLEVSMSAQRTTFPTRADVLIETRLSSEYLGSYNRLMEVHPGNEEFTRAVKEWSPYFQSYAKLAPVFQERIADSVLTSLTGRLLIQTPDGSWSVLTEQETNEFTQKSLLMTSNQMMAVLFLKLKYMRSDCQFVTSQRIVSMSRHQCSQFLNHLLGLLFTRPHTTAPLAMVPIVLESKTSCSLRIKSTLPSTPQDGRHQTRTKSYYDSTRLPPLPNKGNDQDDLSKSWIMEGDIVESKFQCKYQEFYRGYVERVNAENLYNVSYEDGDGDMNVPVRCVTTFIPYQVNELVDAVKEEDNLLWFQGYIHDIVNKEGDLFDISFEDKEIMRIPAYRIRRFNNNTLDFEEGHRVEAKFRG
;
A
#
# COMPACT_ATOMS: atom_id res chain seq x y z
N MET A 1 -31.34 -4.06 58.22
CA MET A 1 -31.12 -3.41 56.90
C MET A 1 -31.00 -1.91 57.12
N THR A 2 -29.78 -1.37 57.06
CA THR A 2 -29.51 0.07 57.14
C THR A 2 -29.91 0.73 55.82
N PHE A 3 -31.01 1.49 55.84
CA PHE A 3 -31.43 2.29 54.68
C PHE A 3 -30.33 3.29 54.31
N LEU A 4 -29.93 3.32 53.03
CA LEU A 4 -29.04 4.34 52.48
C LEU A 4 -29.58 5.74 52.82
N PRO A 5 -28.73 6.70 53.21
CA PRO A 5 -29.16 8.06 53.49
C PRO A 5 -29.97 8.62 52.32
N ALA A 6 -31.07 9.34 52.58
CA ALA A 6 -31.97 9.87 51.53
C ALA A 6 -31.25 10.75 50.47
N LYS A 7 -30.10 11.35 50.84
CA LYS A 7 -29.22 12.07 49.91
C LYS A 7 -28.56 11.11 48.91
N THR A 8 -28.03 9.99 49.38
CA THR A 8 -27.40 8.95 48.56
C THR A 8 -28.40 8.30 47.62
N LEU A 9 -29.61 8.01 48.10
CA LEU A 9 -30.68 7.43 47.28
C LEU A 9 -31.07 8.36 46.12
N ARG A 10 -31.18 9.67 46.36
CA ARG A 10 -31.47 10.65 45.29
C ARG A 10 -30.33 10.74 44.27
N THR A 11 -29.08 10.80 44.74
CA THR A 11 -27.94 10.91 43.83
C THR A 11 -27.84 9.68 42.93
N VAL A 12 -28.07 8.48 43.46
CA VAL A 12 -28.03 7.23 42.69
C VAL A 12 -29.23 7.09 41.74
N LEU A 13 -30.45 7.50 42.15
CA LEU A 13 -31.66 7.30 41.35
C LEU A 13 -31.96 8.42 40.34
N PHE A 14 -31.48 9.64 40.56
CA PHE A 14 -31.84 10.80 39.71
C PHE A 14 -30.62 11.53 39.16
N ASP A 15 -29.70 11.98 40.02
CA ASP A 15 -28.61 12.86 39.57
C ASP A 15 -27.58 12.09 38.70
N LEU A 16 -27.22 10.86 39.10
CA LEU A 16 -26.26 10.02 38.35
C LEU A 16 -26.81 9.55 36.99
N PRO A 17 -28.03 8.96 36.89
CA PRO A 17 -28.56 8.53 35.59
C PRO A 17 -28.71 9.68 34.59
N LEU A 18 -29.13 10.86 35.06
CA LEU A 18 -29.25 12.05 34.24
C LEU A 18 -27.88 12.55 33.75
N THR A 19 -26.88 12.51 34.63
CA THR A 19 -25.49 12.86 34.25
C THR A 19 -24.90 11.85 33.27
N VAL A 20 -25.14 10.55 33.45
CA VAL A 20 -24.69 9.48 32.54
C VAL A 20 -25.37 9.63 31.18
N LEU A 21 -26.67 9.93 31.14
CA LEU A 21 -27.41 10.15 29.91
C LEU A 21 -26.89 11.39 29.16
N PHE A 22 -26.63 12.48 29.87
CA PHE A 22 -26.01 13.68 29.28
C PHE A 22 -24.57 13.42 28.81
N ALA A 23 -23.76 12.70 29.57
CA ALA A 23 -22.41 12.31 29.17
C ALA A 23 -22.42 11.44 27.91
N THR A 24 -23.36 10.48 27.82
CA THR A 24 -23.55 9.65 26.63
C THR A 24 -23.93 10.51 25.42
N TYR A 25 -24.85 11.47 25.60
CA TYR A 25 -25.18 12.44 24.56
C TYR A 25 -23.96 13.27 24.14
N SER A 26 -23.17 13.78 25.08
CA SER A 26 -21.96 14.55 24.80
C SER A 26 -20.93 13.73 24.03
N VAL A 27 -20.72 12.45 24.37
CA VAL A 27 -19.84 11.54 23.62
C VAL A 27 -20.33 11.36 22.19
N LEU A 28 -21.64 11.13 21.98
CA LEU A 28 -22.20 11.00 20.63
C LEU A 28 -22.08 12.29 19.81
N VAL A 29 -22.17 13.45 20.45
CA VAL A 29 -21.92 14.75 19.79
C VAL A 29 -20.45 14.88 19.38
N ILE A 30 -19.50 14.50 20.24
CA ILE A 30 -18.06 14.52 19.93
C ILE A 30 -17.76 13.53 18.81
N MET A 31 -18.26 12.29 18.88
CA MET A 31 -18.06 11.28 17.84
C MET A 31 -18.59 11.76 16.49
N HIS A 32 -19.76 12.39 16.46
CA HIS A 32 -20.33 12.94 15.23
C HIS A 32 -19.50 14.12 14.69
N TYR A 33 -18.99 14.97 15.58
CA TYR A 33 -18.06 16.05 15.18
C TYR A 33 -16.75 15.49 14.60
N VAL A 34 -16.17 14.49 15.25
CA VAL A 34 -14.93 13.83 14.80
C VAL A 34 -15.13 13.12 13.47
N HIS A 35 -16.28 12.47 13.30
CA HIS A 35 -16.71 11.88 12.04
C HIS A 35 -16.68 12.90 10.89
N ASP A 36 -17.49 13.95 11.01
CA ASP A 36 -17.68 14.94 9.92
C ASP A 36 -16.41 15.74 9.63
N THR A 37 -15.62 16.02 10.66
CA THR A 37 -14.44 16.88 10.54
C THR A 37 -13.19 16.11 10.12
N TYR A 38 -13.01 14.88 10.60
CA TYR A 38 -11.76 14.14 10.45
C TYR A 38 -11.93 12.81 9.72
N TRP A 39 -12.85 11.95 10.15
CA TRP A 39 -12.94 10.59 9.60
C TRP A 39 -13.33 10.58 8.13
N VAL A 40 -14.24 11.46 7.69
CA VAL A 40 -14.58 11.60 6.26
C VAL A 40 -13.36 12.01 5.43
N HIS A 41 -12.53 12.92 5.94
CA HIS A 41 -11.30 13.32 5.26
C HIS A 41 -10.26 12.19 5.27
N GLU A 42 -10.18 11.43 6.35
CA GLU A 42 -9.32 10.25 6.47
C GLU A 42 -9.69 9.18 5.44
N LEU A 43 -10.97 8.83 5.33
CA LEU A 43 -11.47 7.87 4.33
C LEU A 43 -11.16 8.35 2.90
N SER A 44 -11.40 9.63 2.62
CA SER A 44 -11.08 10.22 1.31
C SER A 44 -9.57 10.19 1.01
N ASN A 45 -8.71 10.43 2.00
CA ASN A 45 -7.27 10.32 1.82
C ASN A 45 -6.82 8.87 1.59
N MET A 46 -7.51 7.88 2.17
CA MET A 46 -7.22 6.45 2.05
C MET A 46 -7.76 5.80 0.77
N GLU A 47 -8.56 6.51 -0.02
CA GLU A 47 -9.17 5.99 -1.23
C GLU A 47 -8.12 5.56 -2.27
N TRP A 48 -8.31 4.36 -2.81
CA TRP A 48 -7.49 3.73 -3.85
C TRP A 48 -8.29 3.60 -5.14
N ASN A 49 -8.28 4.66 -5.95
CA ASN A 49 -9.04 4.73 -7.19
C ASN A 49 -8.14 4.60 -8.44
N GLY A 50 -8.76 4.60 -9.62
CA GLY A 50 -8.05 4.48 -10.91
C GLY A 50 -6.93 5.48 -11.10
N VAL A 51 -7.21 6.76 -10.83
CA VAL A 51 -6.22 7.85 -10.95
C VAL A 51 -5.00 7.59 -10.07
N ARG A 52 -5.24 7.21 -8.81
CA ARG A 52 -4.16 6.87 -7.87
C ARG A 52 -3.37 5.65 -8.35
N ARG A 53 -4.03 4.60 -8.83
CA ARG A 53 -3.34 3.41 -9.38
C ARG A 53 -2.39 3.77 -10.53
N ASP A 54 -2.84 4.59 -11.47
CA ASP A 54 -2.05 4.94 -12.65
C ASP A 54 -0.82 5.79 -12.27
N LEU A 55 -0.98 6.72 -11.33
CA LEU A 55 0.10 7.58 -10.84
C LEU A 55 1.18 6.81 -10.07
N GLU A 56 0.77 5.80 -9.31
CA GLU A 56 1.63 5.12 -8.34
C GLU A 56 2.28 3.83 -8.88
N MET A 57 1.97 3.43 -10.13
CA MET A 57 2.52 2.22 -10.74
C MET A 57 4.05 2.29 -10.93
N THR A 58 4.76 1.19 -10.66
CA THR A 58 6.23 1.11 -10.81
C THR A 58 6.67 0.67 -12.20
N TYR A 59 5.73 0.30 -13.08
CA TYR A 59 5.97 -0.36 -14.37
C TYR A 59 6.86 -1.61 -14.25
N TYR A 60 6.92 -2.19 -13.05
CA TYR A 60 7.52 -3.48 -12.73
C TYR A 60 6.40 -4.50 -12.51
N ASN A 61 5.48 -4.61 -13.48
CA ASN A 61 4.34 -5.53 -13.42
C ASN A 61 4.46 -6.52 -14.58
N ARG A 62 4.90 -7.77 -14.31
CA ARG A 62 5.08 -8.80 -15.35
C ARG A 62 4.61 -10.18 -14.88
N PRO A 63 4.22 -11.09 -15.79
CA PRO A 63 3.96 -12.48 -15.40
C PRO A 63 5.25 -13.17 -14.91
N CYS A 64 5.09 -14.18 -14.07
CA CYS A 64 6.22 -15.06 -13.72
C CYS A 64 6.60 -15.96 -14.89
N THR A 65 7.89 -16.27 -14.97
CA THR A 65 8.48 -17.27 -15.86
C THR A 65 9.15 -18.36 -15.04
N ALA A 66 9.43 -19.53 -15.65
CA ALA A 66 10.09 -20.64 -14.97
C ALA A 66 11.46 -20.26 -14.39
N GLU A 67 12.16 -19.31 -15.01
CA GLU A 67 13.46 -18.82 -14.54
C GLU A 67 13.36 -17.96 -13.28
N ASP A 68 12.16 -17.51 -12.89
CA ASP A 68 11.93 -16.77 -11.64
C ASP A 68 11.78 -17.71 -10.45
N ILE A 69 11.49 -18.99 -10.68
CA ILE A 69 11.38 -19.96 -9.59
C ILE A 69 12.77 -20.36 -9.15
N THR A 70 13.08 -20.02 -7.91
CA THR A 70 14.46 -20.03 -7.41
C THR A 70 14.91 -21.37 -6.86
N THR A 71 13.98 -22.22 -6.42
CA THR A 71 14.27 -23.57 -5.95
C THR A 71 13.01 -24.43 -5.95
N GLN A 72 13.20 -25.76 -6.00
CA GLN A 72 12.18 -26.79 -5.74
C GLN A 72 12.53 -27.66 -4.53
N SER A 73 13.53 -27.25 -3.75
CA SER A 73 14.01 -27.98 -2.58
C SER A 73 13.78 -27.19 -1.31
N VAL A 74 13.19 -27.86 -0.31
CA VAL A 74 13.03 -27.27 1.03
C VAL A 74 14.38 -26.98 1.69
N SER A 75 15.44 -27.74 1.37
CA SER A 75 16.78 -27.54 1.95
C SER A 75 17.29 -26.12 1.72
N ASP A 76 16.97 -25.56 0.56
CA ASP A 76 17.47 -24.26 0.13
C ASP A 76 16.71 -23.12 0.82
N LEU A 77 15.57 -23.42 1.45
CA LEU A 77 14.79 -22.46 2.20
C LEU A 77 15.17 -22.41 3.70
N VAL A 78 15.98 -23.35 4.19
CA VAL A 78 16.31 -23.45 5.61
C VAL A 78 17.28 -22.35 6.03
N ILE A 79 16.90 -21.57 7.03
CA ILE A 79 17.76 -20.54 7.61
C ILE A 79 18.79 -21.17 8.57
N HIS A 80 20.06 -20.91 8.29
CA HIS A 80 21.20 -21.28 9.12
C HIS A 80 21.78 -20.03 9.81
N ASN A 81 22.76 -20.22 10.71
CA ASN A 81 23.32 -19.12 11.49
C ASN A 81 24.02 -18.04 10.64
N ASP A 82 24.64 -18.43 9.53
CA ASP A 82 25.41 -17.52 8.68
C ASP A 82 24.62 -17.01 7.46
N THR A 83 23.31 -17.29 7.40
CA THR A 83 22.46 -16.90 6.27
C THR A 83 22.18 -15.39 6.30
N ASP A 84 22.44 -14.68 5.20
CA ASP A 84 21.90 -13.32 4.98
C ASP A 84 20.38 -13.43 4.77
N THR A 85 19.63 -13.27 5.85
CA THR A 85 18.17 -13.48 5.88
C THR A 85 17.42 -12.52 4.96
N THR A 86 17.89 -11.29 4.83
CA THR A 86 17.27 -10.30 3.94
C THR A 86 17.47 -10.69 2.49
N ARG A 87 18.70 -11.05 2.09
CA ARG A 87 18.94 -11.51 0.72
C ARG A 87 18.22 -12.82 0.43
N HIS A 88 18.21 -13.76 1.38
CA HIS A 88 17.49 -15.02 1.25
C HIS A 88 15.98 -14.79 1.02
N MET A 89 15.36 -13.91 1.80
CA MET A 89 13.95 -13.52 1.62
C MET A 89 13.72 -12.81 0.29
N LEU A 90 14.65 -11.97 -0.17
CA LEU A 90 14.52 -11.29 -1.47
C LEU A 90 14.65 -12.25 -2.66
N VAL A 91 15.50 -13.27 -2.57
CA VAL A 91 15.67 -14.29 -3.61
C VAL A 91 14.48 -15.24 -3.63
N HIS A 92 14.14 -15.85 -2.50
CA HIS A 92 13.14 -16.92 -2.46
C HIS A 92 11.72 -16.44 -2.16
N GLY A 93 11.54 -15.28 -1.54
CA GLY A 93 10.23 -14.82 -1.03
C GLY A 93 9.69 -15.67 0.13
N MET A 94 10.45 -16.68 0.55
CA MET A 94 10.05 -17.73 1.48
C MET A 94 11.27 -18.20 2.26
N SER A 95 11.10 -18.57 3.54
CA SER A 95 12.20 -18.99 4.42
C SER A 95 11.68 -19.89 5.54
N LEU A 96 12.40 -20.96 5.86
CA LEU A 96 12.09 -21.89 6.94
C LEU A 96 13.01 -21.64 8.13
N TYR A 97 12.42 -21.25 9.26
CA TYR A 97 13.08 -21.04 10.55
C TYR A 97 12.85 -22.25 11.45
N PRO A 98 13.88 -23.04 11.78
CA PRO A 98 13.76 -24.13 12.73
C PRO A 98 13.41 -23.63 14.13
N GLU A 99 12.60 -24.40 14.87
CA GLU A 99 12.35 -24.26 16.31
C GLU A 99 11.94 -22.83 16.75
N VAL A 100 10.98 -22.21 16.06
CA VAL A 100 10.42 -20.91 16.49
C VAL A 100 9.48 -21.05 17.69
N LEU A 101 8.87 -22.23 17.86
CA LEU A 101 8.14 -22.63 19.05
C LEU A 101 8.73 -23.92 19.61
N SER A 102 8.72 -24.04 20.94
CA SER A 102 9.04 -25.29 21.61
C SER A 102 7.96 -26.36 21.35
N GLN A 103 8.36 -27.63 21.37
CA GLN A 103 7.44 -28.74 21.18
C GLN A 103 6.28 -28.74 22.19
N ASP A 104 6.55 -28.37 23.46
CA ASP A 104 5.53 -28.28 24.53
C ASP A 104 4.50 -27.20 24.20
N THR A 105 4.97 -25.99 23.91
CA THR A 105 4.11 -24.85 23.59
C THR A 105 3.29 -25.12 22.33
N ALA A 106 3.90 -25.65 21.27
CA ALA A 106 3.19 -26.01 20.06
C ALA A 106 2.10 -27.07 20.31
N THR A 107 2.40 -28.11 21.08
CA THR A 107 1.43 -29.18 21.40
C THR A 107 0.27 -28.66 22.24
N ARG A 108 0.53 -27.86 23.26
CA ARG A 108 -0.51 -27.28 24.11
C ARG A 108 -1.35 -26.24 23.38
N LEU A 109 -0.73 -25.43 22.52
CA LEU A 109 -1.45 -24.50 21.66
C LEU A 109 -2.36 -25.25 20.68
N ARG A 110 -1.90 -26.39 20.15
CA ARG A 110 -2.71 -27.26 19.29
C ARG A 110 -3.98 -27.73 20.00
N ASP A 111 -3.84 -28.21 21.24
CA ASP A 111 -4.97 -28.71 22.02
C ASP A 111 -5.99 -27.59 22.30
N TYR A 112 -5.51 -26.38 22.59
CA TYR A 112 -6.37 -25.20 22.72
C TYR A 112 -7.11 -24.87 21.42
N VAL A 113 -6.43 -24.87 20.26
CA VAL A 113 -7.06 -24.60 18.96
C VAL A 113 -8.12 -25.65 18.63
N LEU A 114 -7.85 -26.94 18.87
CA LEU A 114 -8.85 -28.00 18.65
C LEU A 114 -10.05 -27.87 19.60
N PHE A 115 -9.80 -27.53 20.87
CA PHE A 115 -10.87 -27.20 21.80
C PHE A 115 -11.73 -26.04 21.30
N ARG A 116 -11.10 -25.00 20.74
CA ARG A 116 -11.80 -23.86 20.14
C ARG A 116 -12.61 -24.25 18.92
N ASN A 117 -12.10 -25.09 18.01
CA ASN A 117 -12.86 -25.56 16.85
C ASN A 117 -14.19 -26.21 17.26
N ALA A 118 -14.18 -27.05 18.31
CA ALA A 118 -15.37 -27.73 18.79
C ALA A 118 -16.42 -26.78 19.40
N ASN A 119 -16.02 -25.55 19.77
CA ASN A 119 -16.86 -24.54 20.42
C ASN A 119 -16.99 -23.25 19.59
N LEU A 120 -16.59 -23.29 18.31
CA LEU A 120 -16.53 -22.12 17.46
C LEU A 120 -17.94 -21.66 17.08
N LYS A 121 -18.25 -20.39 17.34
CA LYS A 121 -19.54 -19.81 16.93
C LYS A 121 -19.51 -19.47 15.44
N SER A 122 -20.66 -19.51 14.78
CA SER A 122 -20.77 -19.19 13.34
C SER A 122 -20.20 -17.81 12.98
N GLY A 123 -20.38 -16.80 13.83
CA GLY A 123 -19.83 -15.45 13.61
C GLY A 123 -18.36 -15.27 14.00
N GLU A 124 -17.71 -16.28 14.57
CA GLU A 124 -16.27 -16.28 14.87
C GLU A 124 -15.45 -17.03 13.81
N ALA A 125 -16.11 -17.83 12.98
CA ALA A 125 -15.48 -18.59 11.91
C ALA A 125 -15.14 -17.67 10.74
N ILE A 126 -13.92 -17.83 10.23
CA ILE A 126 -13.39 -17.09 9.09
C ILE A 126 -13.42 -18.01 7.89
N GLN A 127 -14.00 -17.54 6.80
CA GLN A 127 -14.03 -18.31 5.55
C GLN A 127 -12.65 -18.30 4.90
N VAL A 128 -12.18 -19.48 4.52
CA VAL A 128 -10.95 -19.65 3.74
C VAL A 128 -11.27 -20.26 2.39
N LEU A 129 -10.37 -20.12 1.41
CA LEU A 129 -10.48 -20.80 0.13
C LEU A 129 -10.65 -22.32 0.35
N SER A 130 -11.54 -22.95 -0.42
CA SER A 130 -11.90 -24.37 -0.26
C SER A 130 -12.30 -24.75 1.19
N ASN A 131 -13.24 -24.00 1.78
CA ASN A 131 -13.61 -24.05 3.20
C ASN A 131 -14.11 -25.40 3.75
N ALA A 132 -14.54 -26.34 2.89
CA ALA A 132 -15.04 -27.63 3.35
C ALA A 132 -13.97 -28.41 4.14
N HIS A 133 -14.33 -28.91 5.33
CA HIS A 133 -13.41 -29.58 6.27
C HIS A 133 -12.22 -28.69 6.72
N ARG A 134 -12.43 -27.37 6.76
CA ARG A 134 -11.48 -26.39 7.29
C ARG A 134 -12.14 -25.51 8.33
N TYR A 135 -11.41 -25.23 9.40
CA TYR A 135 -11.80 -24.33 10.47
C TYR A 135 -10.75 -23.23 10.56
N SER A 136 -11.16 -21.98 10.60
CA SER A 136 -10.27 -20.83 10.74
C SER A 136 -10.92 -19.79 11.65
N PHE A 137 -10.12 -19.17 12.52
CA PHE A 137 -10.58 -18.08 13.38
C PHE A 137 -9.40 -17.21 13.84
N ALA A 138 -9.70 -15.94 14.16
CA ALA A 138 -8.75 -15.03 14.77
C ALA A 138 -8.55 -15.39 16.25
N ILE A 139 -7.29 -15.58 16.66
CA ILE A 139 -6.90 -15.99 18.01
C ILE A 139 -6.32 -14.78 18.76
N SER A 140 -6.60 -14.67 20.07
CA SER A 140 -6.14 -13.52 20.87
C SER A 140 -5.40 -13.95 22.13
N ALA A 141 -4.37 -13.17 22.46
CA ALA A 141 -3.58 -13.33 23.68
C ALA A 141 -4.42 -13.14 24.96
N THR A 142 -5.61 -12.55 24.87
CA THR A 142 -6.52 -12.35 26.01
C THR A 142 -7.40 -13.57 26.30
N GLU A 143 -7.39 -14.59 25.44
CA GLU A 143 -8.30 -15.74 25.56
C GLU A 143 -7.74 -16.90 26.38
N ASP A 144 -6.45 -17.22 26.19
CA ASP A 144 -5.79 -18.32 26.91
C ASP A 144 -4.28 -18.01 27.12
N PRO A 145 -3.72 -18.29 28.32
CA PRO A 145 -2.29 -18.09 28.57
C PRO A 145 -1.35 -18.79 27.58
N ILE A 146 -1.75 -19.91 26.98
CA ILE A 146 -0.92 -20.62 26.00
C ILE A 146 -0.69 -19.78 24.73
N VAL A 147 -1.66 -18.93 24.36
CA VAL A 147 -1.51 -18.01 23.23
C VAL A 147 -0.47 -16.95 23.56
N SER A 148 -0.55 -16.34 24.76
CA SER A 148 0.46 -15.38 25.20
C SER A 148 1.85 -16.01 25.32
N GLN A 149 1.94 -17.27 25.76
CA GLN A 149 3.20 -18.02 25.85
C GLN A 149 3.80 -18.27 24.46
N ALA A 150 3.00 -18.71 23.48
CA ALA A 150 3.45 -18.91 22.10
C ALA A 150 3.94 -17.60 21.46
N LEU A 151 3.20 -16.50 21.66
CA LEU A 151 3.63 -15.17 21.20
C LEU A 151 4.94 -14.73 21.87
N GLN A 152 5.10 -15.00 23.17
CA GLN A 152 6.34 -14.71 23.88
C GLN A 152 7.53 -15.50 23.33
N GLU A 153 7.37 -16.78 23.01
CA GLU A 153 8.43 -17.58 22.38
C GLU A 153 8.81 -17.01 21.01
N LEU A 154 7.83 -16.64 20.17
CA LEU A 154 8.12 -15.98 18.89
C LEU A 154 8.87 -14.65 19.07
N GLY A 155 8.41 -13.80 19.98
CA GLY A 155 9.00 -12.48 20.23
C GLY A 155 10.38 -12.52 20.90
N THR A 156 10.71 -13.62 21.60
CA THR A 156 12.01 -13.83 22.26
C THR A 156 12.98 -14.67 21.42
N ASN A 157 12.54 -15.26 20.30
CA ASN A 157 13.41 -15.94 19.37
C ASN A 157 14.32 -14.93 18.66
N GLN A 158 15.60 -14.90 19.07
CA GLN A 158 16.56 -13.90 18.59
C GLN A 158 16.77 -13.98 17.07
N ARG A 159 16.92 -15.19 16.52
CA ARG A 159 17.15 -15.39 15.07
C ARG A 159 15.98 -14.88 14.25
N LEU A 160 14.75 -15.22 14.67
CA LEU A 160 13.54 -14.73 14.02
C LEU A 160 13.44 -13.20 14.14
N LYS A 161 13.67 -12.65 15.33
CA LYS A 161 13.58 -11.21 15.58
C LYS A 161 14.57 -10.41 14.72
N GLU A 162 15.83 -10.80 14.71
CA GLU A 162 16.88 -10.15 13.90
C GLU A 162 16.51 -10.21 12.41
N ALA A 163 16.10 -11.38 11.93
CA ALA A 163 15.67 -11.53 10.54
C ALA A 163 14.47 -10.64 10.19
N MET A 164 13.46 -10.57 11.07
CA MET A 164 12.27 -9.73 10.86
C MET A 164 12.62 -8.24 10.85
N GLU A 165 13.51 -7.79 11.73
CA GLU A 165 13.97 -6.40 11.78
C GLU A 165 14.81 -6.05 10.54
N ASP A 166 15.64 -6.98 10.05
CA ASP A 166 16.42 -6.79 8.83
C ASP A 166 15.55 -6.80 7.56
N ILE A 167 14.43 -7.56 7.56
CA ILE A 167 13.50 -7.66 6.42
C ILE A 167 12.49 -6.50 6.42
N MET A 168 11.94 -6.08 7.56
CA MET A 168 10.80 -5.15 7.63
C MET A 168 11.11 -3.81 8.29
N GLY A 169 12.34 -3.65 8.80
CA GLY A 169 12.73 -2.51 9.62
C GLY A 169 12.47 -2.74 11.10
N THR A 170 12.95 -1.81 11.93
CA THR A 170 12.95 -1.94 13.38
C THR A 170 11.54 -2.16 13.95
N ASN A 171 11.43 -3.17 14.83
CA ASN A 171 10.24 -3.48 15.61
C ASN A 171 8.93 -3.56 14.77
N PRO A 172 8.82 -4.55 13.86
CA PRO A 172 7.70 -4.65 12.94
C PRO A 172 6.35 -4.83 13.67
N ALA A 173 5.29 -4.34 13.04
CA ALA A 173 3.92 -4.41 13.53
C ALA A 173 3.30 -5.79 13.25
N VAL A 174 2.43 -6.23 14.15
CA VAL A 174 1.62 -7.45 13.99
C VAL A 174 0.28 -7.05 13.37
N ILE A 175 -0.09 -7.68 12.26
CA ILE A 175 -1.31 -7.39 11.51
C ILE A 175 -2.22 -8.60 11.31
N GLU A 176 -1.74 -9.81 11.63
CA GLU A 176 -2.53 -11.05 11.63
C GLU A 176 -2.22 -11.93 12.83
N LEU A 177 -3.25 -12.53 13.44
CA LEU A 177 -3.16 -13.60 14.42
C LEU A 177 -4.29 -14.62 14.18
N THR A 178 -3.97 -15.70 13.48
CA THR A 178 -4.96 -16.67 12.99
C THR A 178 -4.57 -18.10 13.37
N ALA A 179 -5.57 -18.93 13.65
CA ALA A 179 -5.42 -20.37 13.73
C ALA A 179 -6.23 -21.06 12.63
N ILE A 180 -5.62 -22.00 11.91
CA ILE A 180 -6.28 -22.79 10.86
C ILE A 180 -6.15 -24.27 11.17
N THR A 181 -7.25 -25.00 11.10
CA THR A 181 -7.30 -26.46 11.17
C THR A 181 -7.85 -27.04 9.87
N VAL A 182 -7.15 -28.03 9.35
CA VAL A 182 -7.50 -28.76 8.13
C VAL A 182 -7.72 -30.22 8.50
N GLU A 183 -8.92 -30.71 8.24
CA GLU A 183 -9.31 -32.10 8.52
C GLU A 183 -9.29 -32.96 7.27
N TYR A 184 -9.22 -34.28 7.48
CA TYR A 184 -9.30 -35.28 6.42
C TYR A 184 -10.52 -35.05 5.52
N GLY A 185 -10.32 -35.16 4.20
CA GLY A 185 -11.35 -34.94 3.19
C GLY A 185 -11.47 -33.50 2.70
N SER A 186 -10.68 -32.57 3.27
CA SER A 186 -10.49 -31.23 2.70
C SER A 186 -9.83 -31.30 1.33
N LYS A 187 -10.20 -30.37 0.44
CA LYS A 187 -9.62 -30.25 -0.91
C LYS A 187 -8.46 -29.26 -0.92
N ASP A 188 -7.62 -29.36 -1.94
CA ASP A 188 -6.60 -28.34 -2.22
C ASP A 188 -7.24 -26.96 -2.39
N GLN A 189 -6.53 -25.95 -1.89
CA GLN A 189 -6.75 -24.57 -2.31
C GLN A 189 -6.09 -24.35 -3.67
N VAL A 190 -6.64 -23.41 -4.44
CA VAL A 190 -5.96 -22.89 -5.64
C VAL A 190 -4.65 -22.21 -5.24
N TRP A 191 -3.69 -22.15 -6.16
CA TRP A 191 -2.51 -21.31 -5.97
C TRP A 191 -2.93 -19.84 -5.92
N HIS A 192 -2.45 -19.12 -4.93
CA HIS A 192 -2.78 -17.72 -4.71
C HIS A 192 -1.66 -16.99 -3.99
N ALA A 193 -1.66 -15.67 -4.12
CA ALA A 193 -0.99 -14.76 -3.19
C ALA A 193 -2.03 -14.26 -2.16
N ASP A 194 -1.59 -13.87 -0.97
CA ASP A 194 -2.45 -13.28 0.06
C ASP A 194 -2.78 -11.81 -0.22
N ILE A 195 -2.14 -11.22 -1.24
CA ILE A 195 -2.37 -9.86 -1.71
C ILE A 195 -2.75 -9.92 -3.20
N ILE A 196 -3.85 -9.27 -3.57
CA ILE A 196 -4.24 -9.13 -4.99
C ILE A 196 -3.33 -8.15 -5.71
N SER A 197 -3.26 -8.27 -7.05
CA SER A 197 -2.35 -7.44 -7.84
C SER A 197 -2.62 -5.93 -7.71
N GLU A 198 -3.89 -5.55 -7.52
CA GLU A 198 -4.33 -4.16 -7.35
C GLU A 198 -3.87 -3.54 -6.02
N GLY A 199 -3.50 -4.38 -5.05
CA GLY A 199 -2.96 -4.00 -3.73
C GLY A 199 -1.48 -4.32 -3.54
N SER A 200 -0.77 -4.58 -4.63
CA SER A 200 0.59 -5.13 -4.63
C SER A 200 1.64 -4.07 -4.25
N PRO A 201 2.41 -4.25 -3.14
CA PRO A 201 3.54 -3.36 -2.81
C PRO A 201 4.66 -3.38 -3.85
N LEU A 202 4.75 -4.43 -4.67
CA LEU A 202 5.68 -4.50 -5.79
C LEU A 202 5.24 -3.62 -6.97
N LYS A 203 3.96 -3.71 -7.32
CA LYS A 203 3.36 -2.96 -8.43
C LYS A 203 3.23 -1.47 -8.11
N TYR A 204 3.06 -1.13 -6.84
CA TYR A 204 2.83 0.23 -6.35
C TYR A 204 3.80 0.56 -5.21
N GLY A 205 4.98 1.07 -5.57
CA GLY A 205 6.19 0.95 -4.75
C GLY A 205 6.16 1.61 -3.36
N ARG A 206 5.27 2.58 -3.12
CA ARG A 206 5.12 3.27 -1.82
C ARG A 206 3.68 3.33 -1.34
N SER A 207 2.79 2.66 -2.05
CA SER A 207 1.34 2.77 -1.85
C SER A 207 0.86 1.75 -0.84
N PHE A 208 1.52 0.60 -0.80
CA PHE A 208 1.24 -0.47 0.14
C PHE A 208 2.49 -0.80 0.94
N PHE A 209 2.31 -1.16 2.21
CA PHE A 209 3.41 -1.75 2.97
C PHE A 209 3.52 -3.24 2.63
N PRO A 210 4.74 -3.78 2.50
CA PRO A 210 4.92 -5.21 2.35
C PRO A 210 4.59 -5.94 3.66
N SER A 211 4.09 -7.16 3.55
CA SER A 211 3.70 -7.98 4.69
C SER A 211 4.13 -9.42 4.49
N TYR A 212 4.37 -10.09 5.61
CA TYR A 212 4.99 -11.41 5.65
C TYR A 212 4.32 -12.28 6.71
N SER A 213 3.87 -13.46 6.32
CA SER A 213 3.15 -14.39 7.17
C SER A 213 4.06 -15.52 7.61
N LEU A 214 4.14 -15.73 8.92
CA LEU A 214 4.83 -16.85 9.55
C LEU A 214 3.81 -17.95 9.84
N PHE A 215 3.89 -19.05 9.11
CA PHE A 215 3.09 -20.24 9.32
C PHE A 215 3.84 -21.21 10.22
N VAL A 216 3.25 -21.63 11.34
CA VAL A 216 3.87 -22.58 12.28
C VAL A 216 2.95 -23.80 12.44
N PRO A 217 3.40 -25.01 12.06
CA PRO A 217 2.60 -26.21 12.26
C PRO A 217 2.69 -26.61 13.73
N LEU A 218 1.55 -26.95 14.32
CA LEU A 218 1.48 -27.34 15.73
C LEU A 218 1.60 -28.87 15.92
N GLN A 219 1.95 -29.57 14.85
CA GLN A 219 2.28 -30.99 14.79
C GLN A 219 3.19 -31.28 13.59
N ASP A 220 3.86 -32.42 13.61
CA ASP A 220 4.59 -32.93 12.45
C ASP A 220 3.60 -33.12 11.30
N THR A 221 3.88 -32.47 10.18
CA THR A 221 2.97 -32.39 9.04
C THR A 221 3.63 -32.98 7.80
N THR A 222 3.06 -34.07 7.28
CA THR A 222 3.50 -34.72 6.03
C THR A 222 2.85 -34.06 4.82
N THR A 223 3.32 -34.43 3.62
CA THR A 223 2.68 -34.04 2.36
C THR A 223 1.22 -34.51 2.29
N GLU A 224 0.92 -35.73 2.75
CA GLU A 224 -0.44 -36.30 2.73
C GLU A 224 -1.38 -35.67 3.78
N MET A 225 -0.85 -35.14 4.88
CA MET A 225 -1.59 -34.30 5.83
C MET A 225 -1.88 -32.89 5.27
N GLY A 226 -1.27 -32.56 4.13
CA GLY A 226 -1.44 -31.29 3.44
C GLY A 226 -0.48 -30.21 3.91
N ALA A 227 0.82 -30.52 4.13
CA ALA A 227 1.84 -29.49 4.36
C ALA A 227 1.72 -28.35 3.32
N THR A 228 1.80 -27.09 3.78
CA THR A 228 1.69 -25.91 2.90
C THR A 228 2.65 -26.05 1.73
N ALA A 229 2.21 -25.73 0.52
CA ALA A 229 3.04 -25.74 -0.66
C ALA A 229 3.40 -24.31 -1.06
N GLY A 230 4.67 -24.09 -1.38
CA GLY A 230 5.20 -22.79 -1.77
C GLY A 230 5.78 -22.82 -3.18
N CYS A 231 5.90 -21.63 -3.77
CA CYS A 231 6.48 -21.41 -5.09
C CYS A 231 7.58 -20.32 -4.96
N PRO A 232 8.79 -20.67 -4.47
CA PRO A 232 9.83 -19.70 -4.15
C PRO A 232 10.26 -18.88 -5.36
N GLY A 233 10.37 -17.56 -5.20
CA GLY A 233 10.71 -16.61 -6.26
C GLY A 233 9.50 -15.95 -6.94
N SER A 234 8.29 -16.48 -6.76
CA SER A 234 7.09 -15.92 -7.40
C SER A 234 6.69 -14.50 -6.91
N HIS A 235 7.23 -14.05 -5.76
CA HIS A 235 6.94 -12.72 -5.20
C HIS A 235 7.47 -11.55 -6.04
N ILE A 236 8.40 -11.78 -6.97
CA ILE A 236 9.00 -10.71 -7.79
C ILE A 236 8.24 -10.40 -9.09
N CYS A 237 7.21 -11.17 -9.44
CA CYS A 237 6.58 -11.02 -10.76
C CYS A 237 5.44 -9.98 -10.73
N GLY A 238 4.64 -10.00 -9.68
CA GLY A 238 3.53 -9.05 -9.48
C GLY A 238 2.19 -9.51 -10.04
N GLN A 239 2.15 -10.49 -10.97
CA GLN A 239 0.93 -11.16 -11.47
C GLN A 239 1.19 -12.59 -12.00
N HIS A 240 0.12 -13.39 -12.08
CA HIS A 240 -0.01 -14.63 -12.87
C HIS A 240 1.10 -15.68 -12.70
N ALA A 241 1.10 -16.41 -11.57
CA ALA A 241 2.02 -17.52 -11.33
C ALA A 241 1.31 -18.86 -11.06
N GLU A 242 -0.02 -18.91 -11.14
CA GLU A 242 -0.85 -20.07 -10.77
C GLU A 242 -0.48 -21.33 -11.55
N GLU A 243 -0.44 -21.24 -12.88
CA GLU A 243 -0.13 -22.37 -13.77
C GLU A 243 1.32 -22.83 -13.58
N LEU A 244 2.24 -21.87 -13.43
CA LEU A 244 3.65 -22.15 -13.21
C LEU A 244 3.85 -22.90 -11.89
N CYS A 245 3.27 -22.38 -10.82
CA CYS A 245 3.38 -22.95 -9.48
C CYS A 245 2.64 -24.29 -9.35
N GLN A 246 1.63 -24.56 -10.18
CA GLN A 246 1.04 -25.89 -10.28
C GLN A 246 2.07 -26.95 -10.71
N SER A 247 3.06 -26.59 -11.52
CA SER A 247 4.09 -27.51 -12.02
C SER A 247 5.40 -27.47 -11.21
N LEU A 248 5.80 -26.30 -10.71
CA LEU A 248 7.10 -26.10 -10.06
C LEU A 248 7.01 -25.93 -8.54
N GLY A 249 5.81 -25.70 -8.00
CA GLY A 249 5.60 -25.55 -6.57
C GLY A 249 5.70 -26.89 -5.84
N PHE A 250 6.13 -26.85 -4.58
CA PHE A 250 6.38 -28.06 -3.79
C PHE A 250 5.92 -27.89 -2.33
N PRO A 251 5.55 -28.99 -1.64
CA PRO A 251 5.19 -28.93 -0.22
C PRO A 251 6.42 -28.64 0.64
N VAL A 252 6.26 -27.80 1.67
CA VAL A 252 7.34 -27.44 2.61
C VAL A 252 7.84 -28.64 3.42
N SER A 253 7.10 -29.75 3.49
CA SER A 253 7.61 -31.01 4.04
C SER A 253 8.69 -31.67 3.17
N GLY A 254 8.82 -31.27 1.90
CA GLY A 254 9.65 -31.95 0.90
C GLY A 254 9.28 -33.43 0.79
N THR A 255 10.29 -34.29 0.81
CA THR A 255 10.14 -35.76 0.89
C THR A 255 9.97 -36.28 2.32
N SER A 256 9.98 -35.39 3.32
CA SER A 256 10.04 -35.73 4.74
C SER A 256 8.82 -35.18 5.50
N THR A 257 9.03 -34.52 6.63
CA THR A 257 7.99 -33.98 7.49
C THR A 257 8.32 -32.54 7.85
N TRP A 258 7.34 -31.64 7.71
CA TRP A 258 7.46 -30.31 8.27
C TRP A 258 7.28 -30.40 9.78
N LYS A 259 8.37 -30.17 10.51
CA LYS A 259 8.45 -30.40 11.95
C LYS A 259 7.62 -29.43 12.76
N THR A 260 7.02 -29.95 13.82
CA THR A 260 6.27 -29.17 14.80
C THR A 260 7.10 -27.98 15.28
N GLY A 261 6.49 -26.79 15.34
CA GLY A 261 7.16 -25.59 15.85
C GLY A 261 8.21 -24.97 14.92
N HIS A 262 8.45 -25.51 13.71
CA HIS A 262 9.27 -24.85 12.68
C HIS A 262 8.44 -23.82 11.91
N GLY A 263 8.91 -22.59 11.81
CA GLY A 263 8.18 -21.51 11.14
C GLY A 263 8.52 -21.38 9.67
N PHE A 264 7.52 -21.31 8.81
CA PHE A 264 7.65 -20.99 7.39
C PHE A 264 7.20 -19.54 7.17
N LEU A 265 8.18 -18.65 6.99
CA LEU A 265 7.97 -17.23 6.73
C LEU A 265 7.84 -17.01 5.22
N MET A 266 6.81 -16.29 4.80
CA MET A 266 6.51 -16.05 3.40
C MET A 266 6.12 -14.60 3.17
N ASN A 267 6.65 -13.98 2.12
CA ASN A 267 6.14 -12.71 1.59
C ASN A 267 4.72 -12.93 1.06
N GLN A 268 3.75 -12.12 1.47
CA GLN A 268 2.35 -12.31 1.09
C GLN A 268 2.06 -12.17 -0.42
N GLN A 269 3.01 -11.66 -1.21
CA GLN A 269 2.95 -11.68 -2.67
C GLN A 269 3.41 -13.00 -3.30
N ALA A 270 4.07 -13.86 -2.53
CA ALA A 270 4.54 -15.14 -3.02
C ALA A 270 3.36 -16.11 -3.17
N PHE A 271 3.33 -16.79 -4.30
CA PHE A 271 2.29 -17.78 -4.58
C PHE A 271 2.50 -19.02 -3.73
N HIS A 272 1.41 -19.44 -3.09
CA HIS A 272 1.36 -20.60 -2.25
C HIS A 272 -0.03 -21.25 -2.31
N ARG A 273 -0.17 -22.40 -1.67
CA ARG A 273 -1.49 -23.00 -1.41
C ARG A 273 -1.46 -23.79 -0.11
N GLY A 274 -2.61 -23.92 0.54
CA GLY A 274 -2.83 -24.94 1.56
C GLY A 274 -3.44 -26.20 0.95
N PRO A 275 -2.68 -27.30 0.77
CA PRO A 275 -3.23 -28.54 0.25
C PRO A 275 -4.31 -29.14 1.17
N GLY A 276 -5.12 -30.01 0.60
CA GLY A 276 -6.08 -30.86 1.28
C GLY A 276 -5.39 -31.91 2.14
N HIS A 277 -6.16 -32.50 3.04
CA HIS A 277 -5.69 -33.57 3.92
C HIS A 277 -6.23 -34.92 3.41
N TYR A 278 -5.31 -35.75 2.93
CA TYR A 278 -5.58 -37.02 2.27
C TYR A 278 -5.24 -38.24 3.13
N ASP A 279 -4.44 -38.07 4.19
CA ASP A 279 -4.15 -39.15 5.13
C ASP A 279 -5.35 -39.40 6.08
N LYS A 280 -6.00 -40.55 5.97
CA LYS A 280 -7.15 -40.90 6.84
C LYS A 280 -6.76 -41.33 8.25
N HIS A 281 -5.48 -41.61 8.49
CA HIS A 281 -4.95 -42.14 9.74
C HIS A 281 -4.20 -41.08 10.55
N ALA A 282 -3.76 -40.00 9.92
CA ALA A 282 -3.18 -38.85 10.61
C ALA A 282 -4.24 -37.99 11.32
N LYS A 283 -3.75 -37.20 12.28
CA LYS A 283 -4.55 -36.21 13.01
C LYS A 283 -4.77 -34.98 12.14
N SER A 284 -5.81 -34.19 12.44
CA SER A 284 -6.03 -32.89 11.79
C SER A 284 -4.77 -32.01 11.84
N ARG A 285 -4.45 -31.36 10.71
CA ARG A 285 -3.36 -30.42 10.55
C ARG A 285 -3.78 -29.08 11.14
N VAL A 286 -3.10 -28.64 12.20
CA VAL A 286 -3.31 -27.34 12.83
C VAL A 286 -2.10 -26.43 12.55
N MET A 287 -2.38 -25.19 12.19
CA MET A 287 -1.39 -24.14 11.95
C MET A 287 -1.72 -22.91 12.79
N PHE A 288 -0.67 -22.28 13.32
CA PHE A 288 -0.71 -20.94 13.91
C PHE A 288 -0.02 -19.97 12.95
N ILE A 289 -0.69 -18.87 12.63
CA ILE A 289 -0.23 -17.91 11.63
C ILE A 289 -0.13 -16.53 12.28
N VAL A 290 1.03 -15.90 12.12
CA VAL A 290 1.29 -14.52 12.55
C VAL A 290 1.83 -13.73 11.36
N THR A 291 1.18 -12.62 11.00
CA THR A 291 1.63 -11.76 9.89
C THR A 291 2.19 -10.47 10.42
N PHE A 292 3.34 -10.08 9.86
CA PHE A 292 4.10 -8.90 10.22
C PHE A 292 4.15 -7.92 9.04
N ALA A 293 4.25 -6.63 9.37
CA ALA A 293 4.50 -5.56 8.42
C ALA A 293 5.39 -4.47 9.03
N PRO A 294 6.06 -3.64 8.22
CA PRO A 294 6.68 -2.43 8.72
C PRO A 294 5.69 -1.58 9.52
N ARG A 295 6.17 -0.99 10.61
CA ARG A 295 5.36 -0.16 11.51
C ARG A 295 4.85 1.13 10.81
N PRO A 296 3.73 1.71 11.28
CA PRO A 296 3.21 2.98 10.74
C PRO A 296 4.10 4.18 11.07
N ARG A 297 4.08 5.20 10.21
CA ARG A 297 4.77 6.49 10.41
C ARG A 297 3.86 7.48 11.13
N GLU A 298 4.30 8.01 12.27
CA GLU A 298 3.49 8.82 13.20
C GLU A 298 2.89 10.12 12.61
N ARG A 299 3.35 10.61 11.44
CA ARG A 299 2.94 11.92 10.87
C ARG A 299 2.90 12.03 9.34
N SER A 300 3.28 10.97 8.66
CA SER A 300 3.55 11.00 7.22
C SER A 300 3.34 9.64 6.57
N GLU A 301 2.52 8.81 7.18
CA GLU A 301 2.16 7.53 6.60
C GLU A 301 1.37 7.76 5.31
N SER A 302 1.81 7.16 4.22
CA SER A 302 1.14 7.21 2.91
C SER A 302 0.68 5.82 2.46
N ARG A 303 1.18 4.78 3.14
CA ARG A 303 0.93 3.39 2.77
C ARG A 303 -0.41 2.92 3.30
N LEU A 304 -1.06 2.09 2.51
CA LEU A 304 -2.24 1.32 2.85
C LEU A 304 -1.84 -0.13 3.13
N ILE A 305 -2.72 -0.86 3.79
CA ILE A 305 -2.62 -2.32 3.88
C ILE A 305 -2.85 -2.93 2.50
N GLY A 306 -2.07 -3.97 2.14
CA GLY A 306 -2.25 -4.67 0.86
C GLY A 306 -3.67 -5.21 0.72
N MET A 307 -4.24 -5.12 -0.47
CA MET A 307 -5.65 -5.48 -0.72
C MET A 307 -5.84 -6.99 -0.93
N GLY A 308 -7.07 -7.47 -0.75
CA GLY A 308 -7.49 -8.85 -1.03
C GLY A 308 -7.12 -9.89 0.04
N GLY A 309 -6.28 -9.52 1.00
CA GLY A 309 -5.97 -10.35 2.17
C GLY A 309 -7.07 -10.25 3.24
N SER A 310 -7.40 -11.35 3.91
CA SER A 310 -8.39 -11.34 4.98
C SER A 310 -7.90 -10.65 6.27
N TYR A 311 -6.58 -10.50 6.46
CA TYR A 311 -5.85 -10.16 7.70
C TYR A 311 -6.67 -10.40 8.96
N SER A 312 -6.75 -11.66 9.32
CA SER A 312 -7.65 -12.17 10.33
C SER A 312 -7.10 -11.92 11.73
N THR A 313 -7.37 -10.74 12.28
CA THR A 313 -6.94 -10.33 13.64
C THR A 313 -8.11 -9.90 14.48
N LYS A 314 -8.16 -10.38 15.73
CA LYS A 314 -9.14 -9.87 16.70
C LYS A 314 -8.93 -8.38 16.92
N TRP A 315 -10.01 -7.62 17.01
CA TRP A 315 -9.94 -6.16 17.14
C TRP A 315 -9.03 -5.69 18.28
N ASP A 316 -8.92 -6.43 19.39
CA ASP A 316 -8.11 -6.08 20.56
C ASP A 316 -6.62 -6.40 20.41
N MET A 317 -6.21 -7.09 19.34
CA MET A 317 -4.83 -7.47 19.06
C MET A 317 -4.14 -6.56 18.02
N TRP A 318 -4.85 -5.57 17.50
CA TRP A 318 -4.24 -4.54 16.66
C TRP A 318 -3.36 -3.59 17.49
N GLY A 319 -2.45 -2.92 16.80
CA GLY A 319 -1.57 -1.92 17.38
C GLY A 319 -0.33 -2.49 18.04
N HIS A 320 -0.13 -3.81 18.07
CA HIS A 320 1.02 -4.50 18.68
C HIS A 320 2.22 -4.66 17.72
N THR A 321 3.40 -4.87 18.29
CA THR A 321 4.68 -5.01 17.58
C THR A 321 5.43 -6.27 18.03
N MET A 322 6.50 -6.64 17.33
CA MET A 322 7.38 -7.76 17.68
C MET A 322 7.91 -7.67 19.12
N GLU A 323 8.28 -6.48 19.60
CA GLU A 323 8.72 -6.27 20.99
C GLU A 323 7.60 -6.47 22.02
N ASP A 324 6.34 -6.23 21.63
CA ASP A 324 5.20 -6.50 22.49
C ASP A 324 4.93 -8.00 22.59
N LEU A 325 5.21 -8.78 21.53
CA LEU A 325 5.11 -10.24 21.57
C LEU A 325 6.02 -10.83 22.65
N ALA A 326 7.26 -10.36 22.76
CA ALA A 326 8.22 -10.79 23.79
C ALA A 326 7.72 -10.57 25.24
N ARG A 327 6.74 -9.68 25.40
CA ARG A 327 6.10 -9.32 26.68
C ARG A 327 4.60 -9.60 26.67
N ALA A 328 4.11 -10.46 25.77
CA ALA A 328 2.69 -10.70 25.55
C ALA A 328 1.90 -10.99 26.85
N PRO A 329 2.40 -11.78 27.81
CA PRO A 329 1.71 -12.01 29.09
C PRO A 329 1.46 -10.77 29.95
N HIS A 330 2.11 -9.64 29.65
CA HIS A 330 2.01 -8.39 30.41
C HIS A 330 1.38 -7.24 29.63
N VAL A 331 1.60 -7.17 28.31
CA VAL A 331 1.20 -6.02 27.49
C VAL A 331 0.03 -6.30 26.55
N MET A 332 -0.24 -7.58 26.24
CA MET A 332 -1.35 -8.01 25.39
C MET A 332 -2.52 -8.53 26.25
N THR A 333 -2.76 -7.91 27.40
CA THR A 333 -3.81 -8.26 28.35
C THR A 333 -4.83 -7.14 28.49
N PHE A 334 -6.02 -7.46 29.00
CA PHE A 334 -7.01 -6.44 29.37
C PHE A 334 -6.49 -5.54 30.52
N PRO A 335 -6.71 -4.21 30.51
CA PRO A 335 -7.34 -3.41 29.45
C PRO A 335 -6.35 -2.85 28.41
N TRP A 336 -5.07 -3.17 28.53
CA TRP A 336 -3.99 -2.54 27.75
C TRP A 336 -4.07 -2.85 26.26
N ALA A 337 -4.41 -4.09 25.92
CA ALA A 337 -4.63 -4.53 24.54
C ALA A 337 -5.71 -3.69 23.84
N GLN A 338 -6.87 -3.50 24.48
CA GLN A 338 -7.98 -2.72 23.92
C GLN A 338 -7.62 -1.24 23.76
N LEU A 339 -6.95 -0.66 24.75
CA LEU A 339 -6.53 0.74 24.66
C LEU A 339 -5.48 0.96 23.57
N ARG A 340 -4.61 -0.04 23.32
CA ARG A 340 -3.62 0.02 22.25
C ARG A 340 -4.25 -0.16 20.88
N ALA A 341 -5.15 -1.13 20.73
CA ALA A 341 -5.90 -1.35 19.50
C ALA A 341 -6.73 -0.14 19.05
N LEU A 342 -7.24 0.65 20.01
CA LEU A 342 -7.98 1.89 19.74
C LEU A 342 -7.07 3.12 19.54
N GLY A 343 -5.75 2.96 19.56
CA GLY A 343 -4.79 4.07 19.44
C GLY A 343 -4.79 5.03 20.64
N LEU A 344 -5.36 4.63 21.79
CA LEU A 344 -5.58 5.51 22.94
C LEU A 344 -4.40 5.54 23.93
N TYR A 345 -3.78 4.37 24.16
CA TYR A 345 -2.69 4.27 25.14
C TYR A 345 -1.67 3.21 24.76
N LYS A 346 -0.40 3.52 25.08
CA LYS A 346 0.71 2.58 25.13
C LYS A 346 1.63 2.93 26.30
N LEU A 347 2.41 1.96 26.76
CA LEU A 347 3.41 2.20 27.78
C LEU A 347 4.47 3.21 27.28
N PRO A 348 5.07 4.03 28.18
CA PRO A 348 6.16 4.91 27.78
C PRO A 348 7.29 4.14 27.12
N ARG A 349 7.86 4.71 26.05
CA ARG A 349 8.97 4.13 25.27
C ARG A 349 8.66 2.85 24.48
N THR A 350 7.39 2.48 24.30
CA THR A 350 7.03 1.43 23.32
C THR A 350 6.64 2.05 21.98
N ASP A 351 6.78 1.30 20.89
CA ASP A 351 6.33 1.73 19.56
C ASP A 351 4.85 1.46 19.31
N TRP A 352 4.28 2.15 18.31
CA TRP A 352 2.95 1.87 17.79
C TRP A 352 3.03 0.89 16.63
N GLY A 353 2.21 -0.16 16.66
CA GLY A 353 1.84 -0.92 15.46
C GLY A 353 0.62 -0.29 14.77
N TRP A 354 0.11 -0.96 13.74
CA TRP A 354 -1.11 -0.54 13.03
C TRP A 354 -2.34 -0.74 13.91
N ASP A 355 -3.05 0.33 14.25
CA ASP A 355 -4.24 0.27 15.12
C ASP A 355 -5.51 -0.15 14.34
N TYR A 356 -6.51 -0.60 15.09
CA TYR A 356 -7.75 -1.13 14.53
C TYR A 356 -8.54 -0.08 13.76
N ILE A 357 -8.58 1.17 14.24
CA ILE A 357 -9.38 2.24 13.63
C ILE A 357 -8.79 2.63 12.29
N THR A 358 -7.47 2.78 12.21
CA THR A 358 -6.76 3.07 10.97
C THR A 358 -7.00 1.97 9.93
N VAL A 359 -6.80 0.69 10.29
CA VAL A 359 -6.92 -0.41 9.32
C VAL A 359 -8.37 -0.64 8.89
N VAL A 360 -9.34 -0.52 9.79
CA VAL A 360 -10.77 -0.59 9.42
C VAL A 360 -11.15 0.57 8.50
N SER A 361 -10.61 1.77 8.73
CA SER A 361 -10.84 2.91 7.84
C SER A 361 -10.30 2.66 6.43
N MET A 362 -9.11 2.06 6.31
CA MET A 362 -8.55 1.67 5.01
C MET A 362 -9.45 0.66 4.29
N ARG A 363 -10.00 -0.31 5.02
CA ARG A 363 -10.89 -1.33 4.45
C ARG A 363 -12.24 -0.77 4.03
N ILE A 364 -12.84 0.09 4.85
CA ILE A 364 -14.10 0.77 4.53
C ILE A 364 -13.93 1.67 3.30
N ALA A 365 -12.86 2.47 3.25
CA ALA A 365 -12.59 3.37 2.13
C ALA A 365 -12.46 2.64 0.79
N ASN A 366 -12.06 1.37 0.80
CA ASN A 366 -11.73 0.59 -0.39
C ASN A 366 -12.62 -0.66 -0.59
N GLN A 367 -13.69 -0.81 0.19
CA GLN A 367 -14.62 -1.96 0.14
C GLN A 367 -13.92 -3.33 0.24
N GLU A 368 -12.89 -3.42 1.10
CA GLU A 368 -12.09 -4.64 1.30
C GLU A 368 -12.83 -5.69 2.14
N THR A 369 -12.27 -6.91 2.16
CA THR A 369 -12.84 -8.05 2.89
C THR A 369 -13.16 -7.72 4.36
N GLY A 370 -14.39 -8.04 4.76
CA GLY A 370 -14.96 -7.74 6.08
C GLY A 370 -15.65 -6.37 6.15
N PHE A 371 -15.47 -5.51 5.13
CA PHE A 371 -16.05 -4.17 5.02
C PHE A 371 -16.50 -3.83 3.58
N SER A 372 -16.82 -4.85 2.77
CA SER A 372 -17.49 -4.65 1.47
C SER A 372 -19.00 -4.43 1.66
N ASN A 373 -19.70 -4.02 0.59
CA ASN A 373 -21.16 -3.86 0.65
C ASN A 373 -21.89 -5.20 0.88
N ASP A 374 -21.34 -6.30 0.36
CA ASP A 374 -21.85 -7.65 0.60
C ASP A 374 -21.68 -8.05 2.07
N ASP A 375 -20.51 -7.72 2.66
CA ASP A 375 -20.26 -7.94 4.09
C ASP A 375 -21.23 -7.14 4.96
N LEU A 376 -21.61 -5.91 4.56
CA LEU A 376 -22.61 -5.12 5.28
C LEU A 376 -23.97 -5.82 5.27
N SER A 377 -24.37 -6.37 4.12
CA SER A 377 -25.64 -7.08 3.98
C SER A 377 -25.68 -8.31 4.89
N ILE A 378 -24.61 -9.12 4.88
CA ILE A 378 -24.46 -10.27 5.78
C ILE A 378 -24.45 -9.84 7.26
N PHE A 379 -23.79 -8.74 7.60
CA PHE A 379 -23.77 -8.19 8.95
C PHE A 379 -25.17 -7.79 9.43
N LEU A 380 -25.96 -7.15 8.57
CA LEU A 380 -27.33 -6.74 8.88
C LEU A 380 -28.28 -7.93 8.98
N GLU A 381 -28.14 -8.93 8.11
CA GLU A 381 -28.89 -10.19 8.20
C GLU A 381 -28.63 -10.93 9.52
N ASN A 382 -27.41 -10.84 10.04
CA ASN A 382 -27.02 -11.39 11.35
C ASN A 382 -27.46 -10.51 12.54
N GLY A 383 -28.26 -9.47 12.31
CA GLY A 383 -28.83 -8.60 13.35
C GLY A 383 -28.00 -7.37 13.69
N GLY A 384 -26.95 -7.08 12.91
CA GLY A 384 -26.10 -5.90 13.05
C GLY A 384 -25.42 -5.77 14.42
N PHE A 385 -25.29 -4.54 14.92
CA PHE A 385 -24.70 -4.29 16.24
C PHE A 385 -25.60 -4.83 17.36
N SER A 386 -25.19 -5.91 18.02
CA SER A 386 -25.95 -6.53 19.12
C SER A 386 -26.20 -5.61 20.33
N PHE A 387 -25.34 -4.61 20.54
CA PHE A 387 -25.45 -3.63 21.62
C PHE A 387 -26.26 -2.37 21.22
N VAL A 388 -26.66 -2.24 19.96
CA VAL A 388 -27.48 -1.14 19.46
C VAL A 388 -28.84 -1.70 19.05
N PRO A 389 -29.97 -1.19 19.58
CA PRO A 389 -31.28 -1.60 19.11
C PRO A 389 -31.47 -1.44 17.60
N LEU A 390 -32.08 -2.42 16.94
CA LEU A 390 -32.24 -2.47 15.47
C LEU A 390 -32.88 -1.20 14.88
N PHE A 391 -33.82 -0.57 15.59
CA PHE A 391 -34.46 0.68 15.13
C PHE A 391 -33.52 1.90 15.08
N LEU A 392 -32.35 1.80 15.71
CA LEU A 392 -31.29 2.82 15.67
C LEU A 392 -30.20 2.53 14.64
N HIS A 393 -30.25 1.36 13.99
CA HIS A 393 -29.31 1.03 12.91
C HIS A 393 -29.57 1.94 11.70
N GLY A 394 -28.50 2.27 10.99
CA GLY A 394 -28.52 3.09 9.79
C GLY A 394 -29.16 2.35 8.61
N THR A 395 -29.53 3.11 7.58
CA THR A 395 -30.12 2.56 6.34
C THR A 395 -29.21 2.75 5.13
N GLY A 396 -27.92 3.00 5.34
CA GLY A 396 -26.94 3.17 4.27
C GLY A 396 -26.59 1.85 3.58
N GLU A 397 -26.30 1.91 2.28
CA GLU A 397 -25.85 0.75 1.48
C GLU A 397 -24.34 0.51 1.56
N THR A 398 -23.58 1.49 2.06
CA THR A 398 -22.14 1.39 2.30
C THR A 398 -21.83 1.52 3.79
N TRP A 399 -20.70 0.96 4.24
CA TRP A 399 -20.32 0.92 5.66
C TRP A 399 -20.18 2.31 6.28
N ASP A 400 -19.56 3.26 5.60
CA ASP A 400 -19.40 4.64 6.07
C ASP A 400 -20.75 5.32 6.30
N VAL A 401 -21.67 5.23 5.33
CA VAL A 401 -23.02 5.80 5.43
C VAL A 401 -23.84 5.10 6.50
N PHE A 402 -23.75 3.77 6.60
CA PHE A 402 -24.43 2.98 7.62
C PHE A 402 -23.97 3.36 9.04
N LEU A 403 -22.66 3.42 9.28
CA LEU A 403 -22.07 3.78 10.56
C LEU A 403 -22.46 5.21 10.95
N PHE A 404 -22.40 6.14 9.99
CA PHE A 404 -22.81 7.53 10.21
C PHE A 404 -24.28 7.66 10.56
N ASP A 405 -25.18 7.04 9.79
CA ASP A 405 -26.62 7.13 10.05
C ASP A 405 -26.98 6.46 11.38
N THR A 406 -26.33 5.33 11.72
CA THR A 406 -26.44 4.69 13.03
C THR A 406 -26.06 5.66 14.16
N LEU A 407 -24.90 6.32 14.04
CA LEU A 407 -24.43 7.32 14.99
C LEU A 407 -25.40 8.51 15.10
N ALA A 408 -25.90 9.01 13.97
CA ALA A 408 -26.84 10.13 13.92
C ALA A 408 -28.21 9.77 14.54
N ARG A 409 -28.70 8.55 14.35
CA ARG A 409 -29.93 8.03 14.98
C ARG A 409 -29.75 7.86 16.48
N CYS A 410 -28.65 7.24 16.92
CA CYS A 410 -28.31 7.12 18.34
C CYS A 410 -28.24 8.50 19.01
N LYS A 411 -27.53 9.47 18.40
CA LYS A 411 -27.44 10.86 18.88
C LYS A 411 -28.82 11.49 19.04
N ARG A 412 -29.69 11.40 18.01
CA ARG A 412 -31.05 11.94 18.03
C ARG A 412 -31.93 11.28 19.10
N PHE A 413 -31.81 9.97 19.26
CA PHE A 413 -32.57 9.22 20.27
C PHE A 413 -32.15 9.60 21.69
N VAL A 414 -30.84 9.54 21.98
CA VAL A 414 -30.32 9.90 23.31
C VAL A 414 -30.60 11.37 23.63
N ALA A 415 -30.57 12.28 22.64
CA ALA A 415 -30.98 13.67 22.82
C ALA A 415 -32.44 13.78 23.29
N LYS A 416 -33.37 13.08 22.63
CA LYS A 416 -34.80 13.04 23.02
C LYS A 416 -34.98 12.45 24.42
N CYS A 417 -34.32 11.32 24.72
CA CYS A 417 -34.34 10.72 26.05
C CYS A 417 -33.84 11.69 27.12
N ASN A 418 -32.76 12.43 26.82
CA ASN A 418 -32.21 13.41 27.74
C ASN A 418 -33.18 14.57 28.00
N VAL A 419 -33.82 15.12 26.95
CA VAL A 419 -34.85 16.16 27.10
C VAL A 419 -36.03 15.66 27.94
N VAL A 420 -36.51 14.45 27.69
CA VAL A 420 -37.62 13.83 28.45
C VAL A 420 -37.21 13.60 29.91
N ALA A 421 -36.02 13.08 30.17
CA ALA A 421 -35.50 12.84 31.52
C ALA A 421 -35.32 14.15 32.30
N MET A 422 -34.83 15.20 31.65
CA MET A 422 -34.72 16.55 32.22
C MET A 422 -36.10 17.11 32.57
N ALA A 423 -37.09 16.98 31.68
CA ALA A 423 -38.46 17.42 31.91
C ALA A 423 -39.13 16.65 33.07
N PHE A 424 -38.95 15.33 33.12
CA PHE A 424 -39.44 14.50 34.22
C PHE A 424 -38.78 14.84 35.56
N SER A 425 -37.46 15.06 35.55
CA SER A 425 -36.72 15.51 36.74
C SER A 425 -37.22 16.86 37.24
N ALA A 426 -37.45 17.81 36.32
CA ALA A 426 -38.06 19.10 36.66
C ALA A 426 -39.46 18.94 37.25
N LEU A 427 -40.31 18.07 36.68
CA LEU A 427 -41.65 17.79 37.20
C LEU A 427 -41.61 17.15 38.59
N CYS A 428 -40.71 16.19 38.82
CA CYS A 428 -40.50 15.60 40.15
C CYS A 428 -40.06 16.65 41.17
N LEU A 429 -39.21 17.60 40.78
CA LEU A 429 -38.78 18.72 41.63
C LEU A 429 -39.94 19.67 41.95
N VAL A 430 -40.81 19.98 40.97
CA VAL A 430 -42.04 20.75 41.19
C VAL A 430 -42.93 20.02 42.20
N SER A 431 -43.26 18.74 41.96
CA SER A 431 -44.14 17.95 42.83
C SER A 431 -43.58 17.80 44.24
N PHE A 432 -42.27 17.55 44.39
CA PHE A 432 -41.63 17.49 45.71
C PHE A 432 -41.65 18.83 46.44
N SER A 433 -41.47 19.93 45.72
CA SER A 433 -41.55 21.28 46.28
C SER A 433 -42.96 21.62 46.75
N LEU A 434 -43.99 21.25 45.97
CA LEU A 434 -45.40 21.39 46.33
C LEU A 434 -45.78 20.52 47.52
N PHE A 435 -45.33 19.27 47.57
CA PHE A 435 -45.55 18.38 48.70
C PHE A 435 -44.93 18.93 49.99
N ARG A 436 -43.69 19.42 49.93
CA ARG A 436 -43.06 20.07 51.08
C ARG A 436 -43.80 21.34 51.52
N TYR A 437 -44.24 22.15 50.57
CA TYR A 437 -45.04 23.34 50.86
C TYR A 437 -46.36 22.98 51.56
N TYR A 438 -47.07 21.97 51.08
CA TYR A 438 -48.31 21.49 51.69
C TYR A 438 -48.08 20.93 53.10
N ARG A 439 -47.07 20.07 53.27
CA ARG A 439 -46.71 19.49 54.58
C ARG A 439 -46.29 20.58 55.58
N GLN A 440 -45.55 21.58 55.12
CA GLN A 440 -45.17 22.72 55.96
C GLN A 440 -46.39 23.57 56.36
N ARG A 441 -47.36 23.76 55.45
CA ARG A 441 -48.63 24.43 55.76
C ARG A 441 -49.45 23.64 56.79
N GLN A 442 -49.49 22.31 56.70
CA GLN A 442 -50.11 21.45 57.72
C GLN A 442 -49.41 21.55 59.07
N ASN A 443 -48.08 21.47 59.10
CA ASN A 443 -47.31 21.58 60.36
C ASN A 443 -47.48 22.96 61.03
N LYS A 444 -47.63 24.03 60.23
CA LYS A 444 -47.93 25.38 60.73
C LYS A 444 -49.34 25.46 61.33
N MET A 445 -50.33 24.73 60.77
CA MET A 445 -51.66 24.63 61.37
C MET A 445 -51.68 23.81 62.67
N ASN A 446 -50.76 22.85 62.83
CA ASN A 446 -50.66 21.99 64.03
C ASN A 446 -49.76 22.57 65.14
N GLY A 447 -49.34 23.83 65.06
CA GLY A 447 -48.61 24.51 66.15
C GLY A 447 -47.15 24.08 66.36
N THR A 448 -46.58 23.24 65.48
CA THR A 448 -45.16 22.84 65.55
C THR A 448 -44.29 23.79 64.72
N ASP A 449 -43.45 24.58 65.40
CA ASP A 449 -42.53 25.52 64.77
C ASP A 449 -41.43 24.74 64.02
N SER A 450 -41.46 24.78 62.70
CA SER A 450 -40.47 24.12 61.85
C SER A 450 -39.78 25.13 60.94
N HIS A 451 -38.44 25.06 60.91
CA HIS A 451 -37.56 25.93 60.13
C HIS A 451 -38.06 26.12 58.68
N GLN A 452 -38.22 27.37 58.24
CA GLN A 452 -38.58 27.69 56.86
C GLN A 452 -37.46 27.31 55.88
N ILE A 453 -37.65 26.21 55.15
CA ILE A 453 -36.86 25.92 53.96
C ILE A 453 -37.70 26.34 52.75
N GLY A 454 -37.47 27.55 52.23
CA GLY A 454 -38.24 28.09 51.11
C GLY A 454 -38.09 27.27 49.84
N ILE A 455 -39.16 27.17 49.03
CA ILE A 455 -39.18 26.47 47.73
C ILE A 455 -38.01 26.89 46.84
N LEU A 456 -37.70 28.19 46.80
CA LEU A 456 -36.55 28.75 46.07
C LEU A 456 -35.21 28.09 46.47
N SER A 457 -35.03 27.71 47.72
CA SER A 457 -33.78 27.07 48.18
C SER A 457 -33.61 25.65 47.65
N VAL A 458 -34.71 24.91 47.45
CA VAL A 458 -34.71 23.56 46.86
C VAL A 458 -34.36 23.65 45.37
N TRP A 459 -34.96 24.60 44.67
CA TRP A 459 -34.67 24.89 43.26
C TRP A 459 -33.23 25.35 43.04
N LYS A 460 -32.75 26.33 43.81
CA LYS A 460 -31.36 26.81 43.73
C LYS A 460 -30.36 25.67 43.89
N ARG A 461 -30.58 24.75 44.85
CA ARG A 461 -29.70 23.59 45.06
C ARG A 461 -29.78 22.57 43.93
N ALA A 462 -30.96 22.35 43.34
CA ALA A 462 -31.12 21.43 42.21
C ALA A 462 -30.47 21.98 40.94
N CYS A 463 -30.74 23.25 40.60
CA CYS A 463 -30.14 23.91 39.45
C CYS A 463 -28.61 24.01 39.58
N PHE A 464 -28.10 24.32 40.78
CA PHE A 464 -26.65 24.36 41.02
C PHE A 464 -25.98 23.00 40.80
N ARG A 465 -26.62 21.89 41.21
CA ARG A 465 -26.09 20.54 40.96
C ARG A 465 -26.13 20.15 39.49
N LEU A 466 -27.21 20.46 38.78
CA LEU A 466 -27.31 20.25 37.34
C LEU A 466 -26.23 21.05 36.62
N PHE A 467 -26.08 22.32 36.97
CA PHE A 467 -25.00 23.18 36.45
C PHE A 467 -23.61 22.59 36.72
N LEU A 468 -23.35 22.10 37.94
CA LEU A 468 -22.06 21.51 38.28
C LEU A 468 -21.80 20.23 37.48
N THR A 469 -22.75 19.29 37.45
CA THR A 469 -22.60 17.99 36.76
C THR A 469 -22.53 18.15 35.25
N HIS A 470 -23.50 18.83 34.65
CA HIS A 470 -23.57 19.04 33.20
C HIS A 470 -22.52 20.03 32.72
N GLY A 471 -22.21 21.06 33.52
CA GLY A 471 -21.10 21.97 33.26
C GLY A 471 -19.76 21.26 33.28
N THR A 472 -19.54 20.31 34.20
CA THR A 472 -18.32 19.48 34.22
C THR A 472 -18.22 18.59 32.98
N VAL A 473 -19.30 17.87 32.63
CA VAL A 473 -19.34 17.04 31.41
C VAL A 473 -19.11 17.90 30.16
N THR A 474 -19.72 19.08 30.08
CA THR A 474 -19.56 20.01 28.96
C THR A 474 -18.13 20.55 28.88
N LEU A 475 -17.53 20.91 30.02
CA LEU A 475 -16.13 21.35 30.08
C LEU A 475 -15.19 20.23 29.61
N ILE A 476 -15.39 18.99 30.09
CA ILE A 476 -14.62 17.83 29.64
C ILE A 476 -14.79 17.64 28.12
N ALA A 477 -16.01 17.71 27.61
CA ALA A 477 -16.29 17.60 26.17
C ALA A 477 -15.57 18.68 25.36
N ILE A 478 -15.62 19.94 25.80
CA ILE A 478 -14.90 21.06 25.17
C ILE A 478 -13.38 20.82 25.20
N LEU A 479 -12.85 20.35 26.32
CA LEU A 479 -11.41 20.03 26.45
C LEU A 479 -11.00 18.88 25.53
N ILE A 480 -11.83 17.84 25.39
CA ILE A 480 -11.60 16.73 24.46
C ILE A 480 -11.57 17.27 23.02
N VAL A 481 -12.59 18.02 22.60
CA VAL A 481 -12.64 18.60 21.25
C VAL A 481 -11.44 19.53 21.01
N HIS A 482 -11.11 20.40 21.97
CA HIS A 482 -9.93 21.25 21.87
C HIS A 482 -8.64 20.44 21.75
N ARG A 483 -8.51 19.34 22.49
CA ARG A 483 -7.34 18.45 22.43
C ARG A 483 -7.25 17.74 21.09
N VAL A 484 -8.36 17.24 20.55
CA VAL A 484 -8.42 16.63 19.21
C VAL A 484 -8.03 17.68 18.17
N ASN A 485 -8.66 18.85 18.16
CA ASN A 485 -8.41 19.90 17.16
C ASN A 485 -6.97 20.45 17.20
N SER A 486 -6.35 20.46 18.38
CA SER A 486 -4.96 20.91 18.55
C SER A 486 -3.93 19.82 18.25
N SER A 487 -4.35 18.55 18.18
CA SER A 487 -3.49 17.40 17.91
C SER A 487 -2.82 17.47 16.54
N PHE A 488 -1.67 16.81 16.40
CA PHE A 488 -1.01 16.67 15.12
C PHE A 488 -1.82 15.79 14.16
N TRP A 489 -2.39 14.69 14.64
CA TRP A 489 -3.28 13.81 13.87
C TRP A 489 -4.37 14.60 13.14
N ALA A 490 -5.15 15.41 13.87
CA ALA A 490 -6.23 16.21 13.29
C ALA A 490 -5.74 17.18 12.21
N LYS A 491 -4.61 17.85 12.45
CA LYS A 491 -4.00 18.79 11.49
C LYS A 491 -3.39 18.09 10.28
N ASP A 492 -2.91 16.86 10.47
CA ASP A 492 -2.26 16.07 9.43
C ASP A 492 -3.31 15.42 8.52
N ILE A 493 -4.43 14.94 9.05
CA ILE A 493 -5.59 14.45 8.27
C ILE A 493 -6.21 15.57 7.43
N ILE A 494 -6.62 16.68 8.04
CA ILE A 494 -7.22 17.82 7.30
C ILE A 494 -6.23 18.39 6.28
N GLY A 495 -4.95 18.44 6.64
CA GLY A 495 -3.91 18.94 5.75
C GLY A 495 -3.49 17.98 4.64
N GLY A 496 -4.10 16.80 4.53
CA GLY A 496 -3.73 15.78 3.54
C GLY A 496 -2.30 15.25 3.69
N ARG A 497 -1.74 15.27 4.91
CA ARG A 497 -0.36 14.79 5.19
C ARG A 497 -0.30 13.29 5.49
N LEU A 498 -1.43 12.68 5.84
CA LEU A 498 -1.57 11.26 6.12
C LEU A 498 -2.45 10.60 5.06
N TYR A 499 -2.07 9.39 4.67
CA TYR A 499 -2.72 8.43 3.76
C TYR A 499 -2.88 8.87 2.31
N THR A 500 -2.60 10.14 2.00
CA THR A 500 -2.61 10.68 0.64
C THR A 500 -1.52 10.08 -0.24
N SER A 501 -1.73 10.19 -1.55
CA SER A 501 -0.75 9.73 -2.54
C SER A 501 0.63 10.37 -2.30
N PRO A 502 1.70 9.56 -2.20
CA PRO A 502 3.07 10.07 -2.16
C PRO A 502 3.51 10.65 -3.51
N PHE A 503 2.79 10.38 -4.60
CA PHE A 503 3.10 10.82 -5.95
C PHE A 503 2.26 12.06 -6.28
N LEU A 504 2.82 12.98 -7.08
CA LEU A 504 2.03 14.08 -7.65
C LEU A 504 1.67 13.69 -9.07
N GLU A 505 0.58 14.26 -9.58
CA GLU A 505 0.38 14.31 -11.01
C GLU A 505 1.59 14.99 -11.65
N VAL A 506 2.31 14.21 -12.46
CA VAL A 506 3.42 14.69 -13.27
C VAL A 506 2.94 14.65 -14.71
N SER A 507 3.17 15.73 -15.45
CA SER A 507 3.00 15.71 -16.91
C SER A 507 3.90 14.61 -17.48
N MET A 508 3.34 13.76 -18.35
CA MET A 508 4.08 12.64 -18.94
C MET A 508 5.43 13.11 -19.47
N SER A 509 6.49 12.40 -19.09
CA SER A 509 7.83 12.70 -19.55
C SER A 509 7.88 12.56 -21.07
N ALA A 510 8.40 13.56 -21.79
CA ALA A 510 8.67 13.46 -23.22
C ALA A 510 9.85 12.53 -23.57
N GLN A 511 10.44 11.86 -22.58
CA GLN A 511 11.52 10.90 -22.78
C GLN A 511 10.98 9.58 -23.34
N ARG A 512 11.68 8.99 -24.32
CA ARG A 512 11.35 7.65 -24.84
C ARG A 512 11.39 6.63 -23.69
N THR A 513 10.26 5.99 -23.43
CA THR A 513 10.12 4.95 -22.42
C THR A 513 10.36 3.57 -23.05
N THR A 514 10.67 2.58 -22.23
CA THR A 514 10.87 1.19 -22.64
C THR A 514 10.43 0.27 -21.50
N PHE A 515 10.20 -1.00 -21.78
CA PHE A 515 9.94 -1.99 -20.74
C PHE A 515 11.25 -2.68 -20.29
N PRO A 516 11.44 -2.91 -18.99
CA PRO A 516 12.54 -3.70 -18.47
C PRO A 516 12.56 -5.14 -18.99
N THR A 517 13.74 -5.63 -19.33
CA THR A 517 14.02 -7.06 -19.56
C THR A 517 14.81 -7.65 -18.41
N ARG A 518 14.92 -8.98 -18.35
CA ARG A 518 15.68 -9.70 -17.31
C ARG A 518 17.17 -9.32 -17.28
N ALA A 519 17.74 -8.97 -18.44
CA ALA A 519 19.14 -8.57 -18.57
C ALA A 519 19.38 -7.10 -18.19
N ASP A 520 18.34 -6.25 -18.21
CA ASP A 520 18.50 -4.84 -17.94
C ASP A 520 18.88 -4.57 -16.47
N VAL A 521 19.73 -3.58 -16.26
CA VAL A 521 20.12 -3.07 -14.95
C VAL A 521 19.15 -1.96 -14.56
N LEU A 522 18.39 -2.18 -13.50
CA LEU A 522 17.30 -1.29 -13.11
C LEU A 522 17.70 -0.35 -11.98
N ILE A 523 17.54 0.95 -12.21
CA ILE A 523 17.82 2.02 -11.25
C ILE A 523 16.48 2.60 -10.78
N GLU A 524 15.97 2.06 -9.68
CA GLU A 524 14.71 2.52 -9.08
C GLU A 524 14.85 3.92 -8.47
N THR A 525 13.77 4.70 -8.56
CA THR A 525 13.65 6.00 -7.90
C THR A 525 12.48 6.08 -6.93
N ARG A 526 11.54 5.12 -6.98
CA ARG A 526 10.29 5.12 -6.20
C ARG A 526 10.36 4.32 -4.89
N LEU A 527 11.23 3.31 -4.75
CA LEU A 527 11.28 2.38 -3.61
C LEU A 527 12.24 2.80 -2.49
N SER A 528 12.98 3.89 -2.64
CA SER A 528 13.97 4.32 -1.64
C SER A 528 13.34 4.92 -0.38
N SER A 529 13.21 4.19 0.72
CA SER A 529 12.85 4.72 2.04
C SER A 529 13.20 3.77 3.16
N GLU A 530 13.71 4.27 4.29
CA GLU A 530 13.98 3.45 5.49
C GLU A 530 12.77 2.63 5.97
N TYR A 531 11.55 3.04 5.61
CA TYR A 531 10.31 2.40 6.04
C TYR A 531 9.82 1.27 5.13
N LEU A 532 10.46 1.04 3.98
CA LEU A 532 10.07 -0.02 3.03
C LEU A 532 10.81 -1.36 3.28
N GLY A 533 11.67 -1.43 4.31
CA GLY A 533 12.37 -2.65 4.68
C GLY A 533 13.19 -3.22 3.51
N SER A 534 13.04 -4.52 3.25
CA SER A 534 13.73 -5.26 2.19
C SER A 534 13.39 -4.77 0.78
N TYR A 535 12.25 -4.11 0.57
CA TYR A 535 11.87 -3.60 -0.77
C TYR A 535 12.83 -2.52 -1.28
N ASN A 536 13.57 -1.84 -0.39
CA ASN A 536 14.68 -0.97 -0.77
C ASN A 536 15.78 -1.68 -1.57
N ARG A 537 15.93 -2.99 -1.33
CA ARG A 537 16.98 -3.84 -1.87
C ARG A 537 16.43 -4.81 -2.92
N LEU A 538 15.16 -4.68 -3.29
CA LEU A 538 14.50 -5.56 -4.26
C LEU A 538 15.25 -5.62 -5.60
N MET A 539 15.78 -4.49 -6.06
CA MET A 539 16.55 -4.46 -7.30
C MET A 539 17.90 -5.18 -7.19
N GLU A 540 18.43 -5.46 -6.00
CA GLU A 540 19.72 -6.16 -5.84
C GLU A 540 19.65 -7.65 -6.24
N VAL A 541 18.46 -8.23 -6.30
CA VAL A 541 18.23 -9.61 -6.74
C VAL A 541 17.70 -9.70 -8.17
N HIS A 542 17.53 -8.56 -8.85
CA HIS A 542 17.20 -8.57 -10.28
C HIS A 542 18.41 -9.10 -11.08
N PRO A 543 18.23 -10.03 -12.04
CA PRO A 543 19.37 -10.70 -12.68
C PRO A 543 20.37 -9.74 -13.35
N GLY A 544 19.90 -8.74 -14.10
CA GLY A 544 20.78 -7.72 -14.69
C GLY A 544 21.53 -6.90 -13.63
N ASN A 545 20.89 -6.57 -12.49
CA ASN A 545 21.54 -5.86 -11.40
C ASN A 545 22.57 -6.73 -10.67
N GLU A 546 22.36 -8.04 -10.57
CA GLU A 546 23.35 -8.97 -10.02
C GLU A 546 24.58 -9.08 -10.91
N GLU A 547 24.37 -9.18 -12.22
CA GLU A 547 25.45 -9.16 -13.22
C GLU A 547 26.26 -7.88 -13.11
N PHE A 548 25.60 -6.72 -13.09
CA PHE A 548 26.22 -5.42 -12.88
C PHE A 548 27.01 -5.35 -11.57
N THR A 549 26.41 -5.78 -10.47
CA THR A 549 27.05 -5.74 -9.14
C THR A 549 28.29 -6.63 -9.11
N ARG A 550 28.26 -7.80 -9.77
CA ARG A 550 29.41 -8.70 -9.88
C ARG A 550 30.54 -8.07 -10.68
N ALA A 551 30.24 -7.50 -11.84
CA ALA A 551 31.20 -6.78 -12.67
C ALA A 551 31.81 -5.58 -11.92
N VAL A 552 30.98 -4.77 -11.26
CA VAL A 552 31.46 -3.65 -10.43
C VAL A 552 32.38 -4.13 -9.32
N LYS A 553 32.03 -5.23 -8.61
CA LYS A 553 32.88 -5.80 -7.55
C LYS A 553 34.23 -6.25 -8.08
N GLU A 554 34.27 -6.89 -9.24
CA GLU A 554 35.50 -7.35 -9.89
C GLU A 554 36.45 -6.19 -10.21
N TRP A 555 35.91 -5.08 -10.72
CA TRP A 555 36.71 -3.93 -11.15
C TRP A 555 36.95 -2.88 -10.05
N SER A 556 36.17 -2.90 -8.96
CA SER A 556 36.28 -1.93 -7.86
C SER A 556 37.66 -1.83 -7.19
N PRO A 557 38.48 -2.90 -7.02
CA PRO A 557 39.80 -2.77 -6.40
C PRO A 557 40.73 -1.80 -7.15
N TYR A 558 40.58 -1.71 -8.48
CA TYR A 558 41.35 -0.79 -9.33
C TYR A 558 40.85 0.66 -9.22
N PHE A 559 39.68 0.88 -8.61
CA PHE A 559 39.04 2.18 -8.46
C PHE A 559 39.29 2.82 -7.09
N GLN A 560 39.97 2.14 -6.15
CA GLN A 560 40.28 2.65 -4.80
C GLN A 560 41.11 3.94 -4.82
N SER A 561 41.93 4.14 -5.85
CA SER A 561 42.70 5.37 -6.08
C SER A 561 41.95 6.38 -6.94
N TYR A 562 40.61 6.38 -6.95
CA TYR A 562 39.75 7.24 -7.79
C TYR A 562 40.24 8.69 -7.88
N ALA A 563 40.57 9.32 -6.74
CA ALA A 563 41.05 10.72 -6.70
C ALA A 563 42.41 10.94 -7.41
N LYS A 564 43.19 9.88 -7.64
CA LYS A 564 44.51 9.90 -8.28
C LYS A 564 44.51 9.31 -9.71
N LEU A 565 43.42 8.67 -10.13
CA LEU A 565 43.28 8.10 -11.47
C LEU A 565 43.05 9.21 -12.50
N ALA A 566 43.78 9.17 -13.62
CA ALA A 566 43.49 10.05 -14.74
C ALA A 566 42.10 9.70 -15.33
N PRO A 567 41.31 10.69 -15.82
CA PRO A 567 39.97 10.45 -16.35
C PRO A 567 39.89 9.30 -17.36
N VAL A 568 40.87 9.20 -18.26
CA VAL A 568 40.94 8.15 -19.29
C VAL A 568 40.97 6.73 -18.68
N PHE A 569 41.62 6.54 -17.53
CA PHE A 569 41.63 5.23 -16.86
C PHE A 569 40.30 4.95 -16.15
N GLN A 570 39.62 5.99 -15.66
CA GLN A 570 38.31 5.85 -15.03
C GLN A 570 37.27 5.41 -16.06
N GLU A 571 37.26 6.08 -17.23
CA GLU A 571 36.42 5.73 -18.37
C GLU A 571 36.69 4.30 -18.83
N ARG A 572 37.96 3.92 -19.05
CA ARG A 572 38.29 2.55 -19.47
C ARG A 572 37.86 1.47 -18.49
N ILE A 573 37.96 1.71 -17.18
CA ILE A 573 37.49 0.76 -16.17
C ILE A 573 35.95 0.68 -16.21
N ALA A 574 35.26 1.81 -16.31
CA ALA A 574 33.81 1.83 -16.45
C ALA A 574 33.36 1.11 -17.74
N ASP A 575 34.04 1.33 -18.87
CA ASP A 575 33.78 0.64 -20.13
C ASP A 575 34.02 -0.87 -20.01
N SER A 576 35.03 -1.30 -19.23
CA SER A 576 35.29 -2.72 -18.99
C SER A 576 34.16 -3.38 -18.20
N VAL A 577 33.54 -2.65 -17.25
CA VAL A 577 32.31 -3.10 -16.60
C VAL A 577 31.17 -3.16 -17.61
N LEU A 578 30.93 -2.10 -18.37
CA LEU A 578 29.79 -2.00 -19.27
C LEU A 578 29.84 -2.99 -20.44
N THR A 579 31.01 -3.26 -20.99
CA THR A 579 31.20 -4.25 -22.06
C THR A 579 31.02 -5.70 -21.59
N SER A 580 31.07 -5.95 -20.28
CA SER A 580 30.78 -7.26 -19.71
C SER A 580 29.28 -7.52 -19.51
N LEU A 581 28.43 -6.49 -19.65
CA LEU A 581 27.00 -6.60 -19.41
C LEU A 581 26.26 -7.04 -20.67
N THR A 582 25.25 -7.87 -20.47
CA THR A 582 24.32 -8.29 -21.53
C THR A 582 23.16 -7.31 -21.78
N GLY A 583 22.75 -6.55 -20.76
CA GLY A 583 21.58 -5.65 -20.82
C GLY A 583 21.90 -4.16 -20.68
N ARG A 584 20.86 -3.33 -20.84
CA ARG A 584 20.96 -1.87 -20.80
C ARG A 584 20.81 -1.37 -19.37
N LEU A 585 21.28 -0.16 -19.09
CA LEU A 585 20.96 0.53 -17.84
C LEU A 585 19.69 1.36 -18.02
N LEU A 586 18.68 1.09 -17.20
CA LEU A 586 17.41 1.80 -17.20
C LEU A 586 17.23 2.58 -15.90
N ILE A 587 16.72 3.80 -16.00
CA ILE A 587 16.33 4.61 -14.84
C ILE A 587 14.81 4.76 -14.79
N GLN A 588 14.26 4.67 -13.58
CA GLN A 588 12.84 4.88 -13.38
C GLN A 588 12.52 6.38 -13.37
N THR A 589 11.66 6.81 -14.30
CA THR A 589 11.21 8.18 -14.44
C THR A 589 10.25 8.59 -13.31
N PRO A 590 9.98 9.89 -13.11
CA PRO A 590 9.08 10.35 -12.04
C PRO A 590 7.65 9.81 -12.14
N ASP A 591 7.15 9.55 -13.35
CA ASP A 591 5.86 8.91 -13.65
C ASP A 591 5.87 7.38 -13.48
N GLY A 592 7.04 6.78 -13.23
CA GLY A 592 7.19 5.36 -12.93
C GLY A 592 7.64 4.50 -14.10
N SER A 593 7.57 5.03 -15.32
CA SER A 593 8.09 4.40 -16.54
C SER A 593 9.61 4.20 -16.49
N TRP A 594 10.16 3.43 -17.43
CA TRP A 594 11.60 3.20 -17.52
C TRP A 594 12.17 3.87 -18.77
N SER A 595 13.28 4.59 -18.61
CA SER A 595 14.03 5.18 -19.72
C SER A 595 15.45 4.64 -19.78
N VAL A 596 15.95 4.46 -21.00
CA VAL A 596 17.34 4.02 -21.23
C VAL A 596 18.28 5.18 -20.91
N LEU A 597 19.29 4.92 -20.08
CA LEU A 597 20.33 5.91 -19.83
C LEU A 597 21.18 6.15 -21.09
N THR A 598 21.57 7.41 -21.30
CA THR A 598 22.57 7.74 -22.32
C THR A 598 23.92 7.12 -21.98
N GLU A 599 24.83 7.04 -22.96
CA GLU A 599 26.19 6.54 -22.76
C GLU A 599 26.93 7.29 -21.64
N GLN A 600 26.80 8.62 -21.61
CA GLN A 600 27.38 9.46 -20.56
C GLN A 600 26.80 9.13 -19.18
N GLU A 601 25.46 9.07 -19.05
CA GLU A 601 24.82 8.78 -17.77
C GLU A 601 25.13 7.37 -17.27
N THR A 602 25.22 6.41 -18.19
CA THR A 602 25.60 5.01 -17.93
C THR A 602 27.03 4.94 -17.38
N ASN A 603 27.96 5.66 -18.01
CA ASN A 603 29.35 5.73 -17.55
C ASN A 603 29.43 6.40 -16.16
N GLU A 604 28.75 7.54 -15.97
CA GLU A 604 28.71 8.25 -14.69
C GLU A 604 28.13 7.38 -13.55
N PHE A 605 27.04 6.65 -13.81
CA PHE A 605 26.44 5.75 -12.83
C PHE A 605 27.38 4.59 -12.47
N THR A 606 28.07 4.05 -13.47
CA THR A 606 29.05 2.97 -13.29
C THR A 606 30.24 3.42 -12.46
N GLN A 607 30.80 4.60 -12.73
CA GLN A 607 31.86 5.19 -11.92
C GLN A 607 31.43 5.44 -10.47
N LYS A 608 30.22 5.97 -10.25
CA LYS A 608 29.67 6.14 -8.89
C LYS A 608 29.55 4.79 -8.19
N SER A 609 29.09 3.74 -8.88
CA SER A 609 28.93 2.38 -8.34
C SER A 609 30.28 1.74 -7.98
N LEU A 610 31.30 1.90 -8.82
CA LEU A 610 32.67 1.48 -8.54
C LEU A 610 33.23 2.19 -7.31
N LEU A 611 33.02 3.51 -7.18
CA LEU A 611 33.49 4.28 -6.04
C LEU A 611 32.81 3.84 -4.73
N MET A 612 31.50 3.65 -4.75
CA MET A 612 30.74 3.18 -3.57
C MET A 612 31.19 1.78 -3.15
N THR A 613 31.44 0.88 -4.10
CA THR A 613 31.94 -0.48 -3.81
C THR A 613 33.37 -0.45 -3.25
N SER A 614 34.17 0.52 -3.69
CA SER A 614 35.55 0.70 -3.23
C SER A 614 35.66 1.36 -1.85
N ASN A 615 34.61 2.05 -1.39
CA ASN A 615 34.61 2.81 -0.14
C ASN A 615 33.27 2.69 0.59
N GLN A 616 33.27 1.89 1.66
CA GLN A 616 32.07 1.62 2.46
C GLN A 616 31.45 2.88 3.09
N MET A 617 32.27 3.86 3.51
CA MET A 617 31.76 5.12 4.06
C MET A 617 30.98 5.91 3.02
N MET A 618 31.48 5.96 1.77
CA MET A 618 30.76 6.60 0.67
C MET A 618 29.46 5.87 0.35
N ALA A 619 29.45 4.54 0.34
CA ALA A 619 28.23 3.77 0.14
C ALA A 619 27.15 4.09 1.19
N VAL A 620 27.53 4.14 2.48
CA VAL A 620 26.58 4.47 3.57
C VAL A 620 26.08 5.91 3.46
N LEU A 621 26.96 6.88 3.19
CA LEU A 621 26.58 8.28 3.02
C LEU A 621 25.64 8.47 1.82
N PHE A 622 25.97 7.85 0.69
CA PHE A 622 25.12 7.88 -0.50
C PHE A 622 23.73 7.31 -0.22
N LEU A 623 23.66 6.15 0.44
CA LEU A 623 22.39 5.51 0.78
C LEU A 623 21.53 6.42 1.68
N LYS A 624 22.13 7.04 2.70
CA LYS A 624 21.40 7.97 3.60
C LYS A 624 20.94 9.23 2.85
N LEU A 625 21.77 9.80 1.97
CA LEU A 625 21.37 10.92 1.12
C LEU A 625 20.25 10.53 0.14
N LYS A 626 20.30 9.32 -0.43
CA LYS A 626 19.26 8.76 -1.31
C LYS A 626 17.92 8.67 -0.60
N TYR A 627 17.90 8.14 0.63
CA TYR A 627 16.68 8.07 1.45
C TYR A 627 16.14 9.46 1.81
N MET A 628 16.99 10.38 2.26
CA MET A 628 16.55 11.76 2.56
C MET A 628 15.98 12.46 1.32
N ARG A 629 16.59 12.24 0.15
CA ARG A 629 16.11 12.82 -1.12
C ARG A 629 14.75 12.25 -1.49
N SER A 630 14.59 10.94 -1.40
CA SER A 630 13.32 10.27 -1.68
C SER A 630 12.23 10.71 -0.71
N ASP A 631 12.53 10.84 0.59
CA ASP A 631 11.58 11.35 1.56
C ASP A 631 11.16 12.80 1.25
N CYS A 632 12.09 13.70 0.87
CA CYS A 632 11.73 15.04 0.41
C CYS A 632 10.85 15.05 -0.86
N GLN A 633 10.95 14.03 -1.71
CA GLN A 633 10.18 13.93 -2.94
C GLN A 633 8.77 13.37 -2.71
N PHE A 634 8.64 12.32 -1.89
CA PHE A 634 7.43 11.51 -1.78
C PHE A 634 6.68 11.69 -0.46
N VAL A 635 7.28 12.26 0.59
CA VAL A 635 6.60 12.44 1.88
C VAL A 635 5.77 13.72 1.89
N THR A 636 4.44 13.59 1.89
CA THR A 636 3.49 14.71 1.77
C THR A 636 3.67 15.77 2.85
N SER A 637 4.01 15.40 4.10
CA SER A 637 4.26 16.38 5.16
C SER A 637 5.44 17.32 4.89
N GLN A 638 6.42 16.89 4.09
CA GLN A 638 7.59 17.68 3.71
C GLN A 638 7.37 18.50 2.43
N ARG A 639 6.27 18.23 1.69
CA ARG A 639 5.91 18.88 0.40
C ARG A 639 5.11 20.16 0.56
N ILE A 640 4.37 20.33 1.66
CA ILE A 640 3.42 21.44 1.85
C ILE A 640 4.14 22.79 2.08
N VAL A 641 5.40 22.78 2.51
CA VAL A 641 6.20 24.01 2.60
C VAL A 641 6.96 24.21 1.28
N SER A 642 6.55 25.19 0.47
CA SER A 642 7.12 25.48 -0.85
C SER A 642 8.65 25.62 -0.85
N MET A 643 9.21 26.23 0.20
CA MET A 643 10.66 26.31 0.40
C MET A 643 11.32 24.95 0.64
N SER A 644 10.69 24.06 1.42
CA SER A 644 11.19 22.71 1.68
C SER A 644 11.27 21.89 0.40
N ARG A 645 10.22 21.90 -0.42
CA ARG A 645 10.15 21.09 -1.65
C ARG A 645 11.26 21.42 -2.65
N HIS A 646 11.49 22.70 -2.93
CA HIS A 646 12.48 23.11 -3.93
C HIS A 646 13.89 23.11 -3.36
N GLN A 647 14.08 23.67 -2.15
CA GLN A 647 15.41 23.81 -1.56
C GLN A 647 15.94 22.51 -0.97
N CYS A 648 15.10 21.63 -0.41
CA CYS A 648 15.57 20.33 0.11
C CYS A 648 16.14 19.46 -1.02
N SER A 649 15.37 19.27 -2.09
CA SER A 649 15.80 18.42 -3.21
C SER A 649 17.07 18.98 -3.88
N GLN A 650 17.13 20.30 -4.13
CA GLN A 650 18.34 20.94 -4.67
C GLN A 650 19.54 20.82 -3.74
N PHE A 651 19.35 21.06 -2.45
CA PHE A 651 20.42 20.95 -1.45
C PHE A 651 20.96 19.51 -1.37
N LEU A 652 20.06 18.52 -1.32
CA LEU A 652 20.46 17.11 -1.28
C LEU A 652 21.13 16.66 -2.59
N ASN A 653 20.66 17.14 -3.75
CA ASN A 653 21.34 16.91 -5.03
C ASN A 653 22.72 17.57 -5.06
N HIS A 654 22.87 18.76 -4.49
CA HIS A 654 24.18 19.41 -4.35
C HIS A 654 25.11 18.61 -3.44
N LEU A 655 24.64 18.14 -2.29
CA LEU A 655 25.42 17.28 -1.39
C LEU A 655 25.81 15.95 -2.05
N LEU A 656 24.89 15.32 -2.78
CA LEU A 656 25.18 14.13 -3.57
C LEU A 656 26.25 14.42 -4.63
N GLY A 657 26.18 15.55 -5.32
CA GLY A 657 27.22 15.99 -6.24
C GLY A 657 28.57 16.15 -5.54
N LEU A 658 28.61 16.84 -4.40
CA LEU A 658 29.82 17.07 -3.61
C LEU A 658 30.48 15.76 -3.16
N LEU A 659 29.68 14.73 -2.84
CA LEU A 659 30.19 13.41 -2.45
C LEU A 659 31.05 12.76 -3.56
N PHE A 660 30.74 13.04 -4.83
CA PHE A 660 31.43 12.47 -5.99
C PHE A 660 32.40 13.45 -6.68
N THR A 661 32.40 14.73 -6.31
CA THR A 661 33.37 15.71 -6.84
C THR A 661 34.78 15.47 -6.29
N ARG A 662 35.80 15.63 -7.15
CA ARG A 662 37.21 15.50 -6.77
C ARG A 662 37.56 16.57 -5.72
N PRO A 663 38.37 16.25 -4.69
CA PRO A 663 39.07 17.29 -3.96
C PRO A 663 40.07 17.93 -4.93
N HIS A 664 39.83 19.18 -5.34
CA HIS A 664 40.84 19.94 -6.07
C HIS A 664 42.11 19.99 -5.22
N THR A 665 43.24 19.58 -5.81
CA THR A 665 44.57 19.78 -5.24
C THR A 665 44.80 21.28 -5.04
N THR A 666 44.70 21.71 -3.77
CA THR A 666 45.27 22.91 -3.15
C THR A 666 45.09 24.24 -3.88
N ALA A 667 44.03 24.97 -3.51
CA ALA A 667 44.25 26.21 -2.77
C ALA A 667 43.71 25.96 -1.36
N PRO A 668 44.36 26.41 -0.27
CA PRO A 668 43.75 26.29 1.05
C PRO A 668 42.38 26.94 0.95
N LEU A 669 41.33 26.21 1.36
CA LEU A 669 40.07 26.83 1.69
C LEU A 669 40.42 27.95 2.66
N ALA A 670 40.40 29.19 2.17
CA ALA A 670 40.10 30.30 3.04
C ALA A 670 38.80 29.87 3.69
N MET A 671 38.86 29.48 4.96
CA MET A 671 37.68 29.48 5.80
C MET A 671 37.15 30.89 5.64
N VAL A 672 36.14 31.07 4.78
CA VAL A 672 35.19 32.13 4.98
C VAL A 672 34.65 31.78 6.35
N PRO A 673 34.99 32.54 7.39
CA PRO A 673 34.35 32.31 8.66
C PRO A 673 32.89 32.59 8.35
N ILE A 674 32.05 31.57 8.47
CA ILE A 674 30.66 31.84 8.82
C ILE A 674 30.80 32.48 10.20
N VAL A 675 30.92 33.80 10.21
CA VAL A 675 30.65 34.61 11.38
C VAL A 675 29.17 34.37 11.64
N LEU A 676 28.89 33.31 12.39
CA LEU A 676 27.78 33.33 13.32
C LEU A 676 28.07 34.54 14.21
N GLU A 677 27.52 35.70 13.86
CA GLU A 677 27.39 36.80 14.83
C GLU A 677 26.46 36.28 15.93
N SER A 678 27.04 35.56 16.89
CA SER A 678 26.49 35.42 18.22
C SER A 678 26.63 36.78 18.90
N LYS A 679 25.72 37.71 18.60
CA LYS A 679 25.39 38.76 19.56
C LYS A 679 24.36 38.19 20.51
N THR A 680 24.87 37.52 21.54
CA THR A 680 24.14 37.28 22.77
C THR A 680 23.70 38.60 23.40
N SER A 681 22.53 38.55 24.04
CA SER A 681 21.99 39.52 25.00
C SER A 681 21.39 40.81 24.41
N CYS A 682 20.06 40.85 24.32
CA CYS A 682 19.32 41.95 24.97
C CYS A 682 17.85 41.60 25.25
N SER A 683 17.55 41.48 26.55
CA SER A 683 16.27 41.70 27.25
C SER A 683 14.94 41.54 26.49
N LEU A 684 14.14 40.60 27.01
CA LEU A 684 12.71 40.77 27.21
C LEU A 684 12.40 42.21 27.67
N ARG A 685 11.77 43.00 26.78
CA ARG A 685 10.96 44.15 27.16
C ARG A 685 9.55 43.93 26.65
N ILE A 686 8.72 43.45 27.58
CA ILE A 686 7.27 43.64 27.54
C ILE A 686 7.03 45.15 27.43
N LYS A 687 6.57 45.61 26.27
CA LYS A 687 5.83 46.86 26.19
C LYS A 687 4.36 46.53 26.06
N SER A 688 3.68 46.70 27.18
CA SER A 688 2.23 46.82 27.25
C SER A 688 1.80 48.06 26.46
N THR A 689 1.05 47.86 25.39
CA THR A 689 0.18 48.89 24.82
C THR A 689 -1.11 48.22 24.35
N LEU A 690 -2.08 48.12 25.26
CA LEU A 690 -3.47 48.52 24.95
C LEU A 690 -3.46 50.06 24.81
N PRO A 691 -4.35 50.72 24.04
CA PRO A 691 -5.77 50.42 23.78
C PRO A 691 -6.11 50.56 22.25
N SER A 692 -7.31 50.46 21.66
CA SER A 692 -8.71 50.68 22.07
C SER A 692 -9.65 50.11 20.96
N THR A 693 -10.71 49.41 21.33
CA THR A 693 -12.02 49.42 20.60
C THR A 693 -12.81 50.69 20.97
N PRO A 694 -13.99 51.05 20.39
CA PRO A 694 -14.73 50.51 19.22
C PRO A 694 -15.29 51.61 18.26
N GLN A 695 -15.84 51.24 17.09
CA GLN A 695 -17.29 51.38 16.79
C GLN A 695 -17.64 51.25 15.28
N ASP A 696 -18.57 50.32 15.06
CA ASP A 696 -19.76 50.38 14.21
C ASP A 696 -19.68 50.81 12.73
N GLY A 697 -20.16 49.88 11.89
CA GLY A 697 -20.51 50.10 10.49
C GLY A 697 -21.24 48.87 9.95
N ARG A 698 -22.54 48.77 10.26
CA ARG A 698 -23.51 47.81 9.70
C ARG A 698 -23.30 47.60 8.19
N HIS A 699 -23.38 46.36 7.71
CA HIS A 699 -24.26 46.01 6.58
C HIS A 699 -24.55 44.50 6.52
N GLN A 700 -25.78 44.18 6.91
CA GLN A 700 -26.71 43.19 6.35
C GLN A 700 -26.19 41.84 5.82
N THR A 701 -26.57 40.81 6.58
CA THR A 701 -27.07 39.50 6.12
C THR A 701 -27.45 39.39 4.65
N ARG A 702 -26.86 38.41 3.95
CA ARG A 702 -27.61 37.57 3.02
C ARG A 702 -26.95 36.20 2.85
N THR A 703 -27.59 35.21 3.46
CA THR A 703 -27.53 33.79 3.13
C THR A 703 -27.72 33.57 1.62
N LYS A 704 -26.80 32.84 0.99
CA LYS A 704 -27.09 32.08 -0.23
C LYS A 704 -26.44 30.70 -0.18
N SER A 705 -27.33 29.72 -0.05
CA SER A 705 -27.21 28.33 -0.47
C SER A 705 -26.47 28.21 -1.81
N TYR A 706 -25.53 27.26 -1.90
CA TYR A 706 -25.03 26.75 -3.18
C TYR A 706 -24.85 25.22 -3.09
N TYR A 707 -25.98 24.51 -3.01
CA TYR A 707 -26.15 23.26 -3.72
C TYR A 707 -27.08 23.57 -4.88
N ASP A 708 -26.55 23.55 -6.11
CA ASP A 708 -27.34 23.12 -7.26
C ASP A 708 -26.44 22.32 -8.20
N SER A 709 -27.05 21.26 -8.67
CA SER A 709 -26.54 20.11 -9.38
C SER A 709 -26.48 20.34 -10.90
N THR A 710 -25.88 19.36 -11.59
CA THR A 710 -25.99 19.05 -13.04
C THR A 710 -24.96 19.68 -13.99
N ARG A 711 -23.88 18.93 -14.22
CA ARG A 711 -23.58 18.25 -15.49
C ARG A 711 -22.41 17.27 -15.29
N LEU A 712 -22.75 15.98 -15.17
CA LEU A 712 -21.81 14.87 -15.36
C LEU A 712 -21.60 14.69 -16.87
N PRO A 713 -20.37 14.50 -17.37
CA PRO A 713 -20.14 13.96 -18.70
C PRO A 713 -20.44 12.44 -18.74
N PRO A 714 -20.72 11.86 -19.93
CA PRO A 714 -21.22 10.49 -20.05
C PRO A 714 -20.10 9.46 -19.84
N LEU A 715 -20.45 8.36 -19.18
CA LEU A 715 -19.63 7.15 -19.04
C LEU A 715 -19.63 6.33 -20.34
N PRO A 716 -18.50 5.75 -20.78
CA PRO A 716 -18.48 4.77 -21.85
C PRO A 716 -18.91 3.39 -21.35
N ASN A 717 -19.52 2.64 -22.28
CA ASN A 717 -20.15 1.35 -22.08
C ASN A 717 -19.16 0.22 -21.74
N LYS A 718 -19.54 -0.60 -20.75
CA LYS A 718 -18.99 -1.95 -20.51
C LYS A 718 -19.28 -2.86 -21.72
N GLY A 719 -18.25 -3.51 -22.28
CA GLY A 719 -18.43 -4.49 -23.35
C GLY A 719 -17.21 -5.38 -23.63
N ASN A 720 -17.15 -6.51 -22.90
CA ASN A 720 -16.35 -7.74 -23.11
C ASN A 720 -14.81 -7.65 -23.13
N ASP A 721 -14.25 -7.63 -21.92
CA ASP A 721 -12.83 -7.63 -21.53
C ASP A 721 -12.11 -9.01 -21.57
N GLN A 722 -12.29 -9.85 -22.60
CA GLN A 722 -11.62 -11.17 -22.58
C GLN A 722 -10.69 -11.52 -23.75
N ASP A 723 -10.67 -10.75 -24.83
CA ASP A 723 -9.72 -11.00 -25.95
C ASP A 723 -8.60 -9.93 -26.08
N ASP A 724 -8.52 -8.98 -25.14
CA ASP A 724 -7.66 -7.79 -25.23
C ASP A 724 -6.30 -7.92 -24.53
N LEU A 725 -6.00 -9.06 -23.90
CA LEU A 725 -4.75 -9.28 -23.16
C LEU A 725 -3.52 -9.53 -24.05
N SER A 726 -3.70 -9.78 -25.35
CA SER A 726 -2.59 -10.09 -26.27
C SER A 726 -2.20 -8.95 -27.22
N LYS A 727 -2.76 -7.74 -27.05
CA LYS A 727 -2.58 -6.61 -27.99
C LYS A 727 -2.30 -5.25 -27.34
N SER A 728 -2.11 -5.19 -26.02
CA SER A 728 -2.23 -3.94 -25.26
C SER A 728 -1.02 -2.99 -25.26
N TRP A 729 0.00 -3.14 -26.11
CA TRP A 729 1.24 -2.32 -26.05
C TRP A 729 1.56 -1.58 -27.37
N ILE A 730 0.79 -0.53 -27.69
CA ILE A 730 1.05 0.43 -28.79
C ILE A 730 0.75 1.85 -28.28
N MET A 731 1.60 2.85 -28.53
CA MET A 731 1.52 4.23 -28.01
C MET A 731 1.64 5.31 -29.10
N GLU A 732 1.32 6.58 -28.77
CA GLU A 732 1.51 7.72 -29.68
C GLU A 732 2.98 7.88 -30.08
N GLY A 733 3.25 8.00 -31.37
CA GLY A 733 4.55 8.10 -31.99
C GLY A 733 5.20 6.75 -32.29
N ASP A 734 4.64 5.64 -31.79
CA ASP A 734 5.15 4.32 -32.13
C ASP A 734 4.96 4.08 -33.62
N ILE A 735 6.03 3.62 -34.26
CA ILE A 735 5.97 3.14 -35.63
C ILE A 735 5.22 1.81 -35.58
N VAL A 736 4.15 1.77 -36.35
CA VAL A 736 3.18 0.67 -36.37
C VAL A 736 2.93 0.25 -37.79
N GLU A 737 2.39 -0.96 -37.95
CA GLU A 737 1.74 -1.37 -39.17
C GLU A 737 0.23 -1.40 -38.90
N SER A 738 -0.55 -0.75 -39.76
CA SER A 738 -1.99 -0.57 -39.57
C SER A 738 -2.76 -0.84 -40.86
N LYS A 739 -4.02 -1.30 -40.71
CA LYS A 739 -4.97 -1.45 -41.82
C LYS A 739 -5.78 -0.16 -42.00
N PHE A 740 -5.69 0.44 -43.19
CA PHE A 740 -6.43 1.67 -43.50
C PHE A 740 -7.96 1.48 -43.41
N GLN A 741 -8.62 2.34 -42.64
CA GLN A 741 -10.03 2.32 -42.23
C GLN A 741 -10.53 0.99 -41.65
N CYS A 742 -9.61 0.10 -41.28
CA CYS A 742 -9.86 -1.30 -40.92
C CYS A 742 -10.80 -2.06 -41.89
N LYS A 743 -10.73 -1.76 -43.21
CA LYS A 743 -11.53 -2.42 -44.26
C LYS A 743 -10.72 -3.30 -45.23
N TYR A 744 -9.42 -3.05 -45.38
CA TYR A 744 -8.54 -3.76 -46.31
C TYR A 744 -7.75 -4.90 -45.64
N GLN A 745 -7.12 -5.75 -46.45
CA GLN A 745 -6.41 -6.94 -45.96
C GLN A 745 -4.93 -6.66 -45.67
N GLU A 746 -4.32 -5.70 -46.37
CA GLU A 746 -2.91 -5.34 -46.25
C GLU A 746 -2.60 -4.39 -45.09
N PHE A 747 -1.35 -4.45 -44.62
CA PHE A 747 -0.80 -3.60 -43.57
C PHE A 747 0.20 -2.62 -44.15
N TYR A 748 0.14 -1.38 -43.68
CA TYR A 748 0.99 -0.28 -44.14
C TYR A 748 1.72 0.32 -42.95
N ARG A 749 3.02 0.61 -43.14
CA ARG A 749 3.85 1.26 -42.13
C ARG A 749 3.38 2.70 -41.95
N GLY A 750 3.19 3.09 -40.71
CA GLY A 750 2.85 4.43 -40.30
C GLY A 750 3.29 4.65 -38.88
N TYR A 751 2.94 5.78 -38.31
CA TYR A 751 3.15 6.06 -36.92
C TYR A 751 1.84 6.48 -36.29
N VAL A 752 1.66 6.12 -35.02
CA VAL A 752 0.46 6.51 -34.28
C VAL A 752 0.55 8.00 -33.99
N GLU A 753 -0.28 8.83 -34.60
CA GLU A 753 -0.37 10.24 -34.24
C GLU A 753 -0.99 10.45 -32.85
N ARG A 754 -1.93 9.58 -32.46
CA ARG A 754 -2.69 9.73 -31.22
C ARG A 754 -3.29 8.42 -30.65
N VAL A 755 -3.43 8.27 -29.34
CA VAL A 755 -4.03 7.13 -28.61
C VAL A 755 -5.04 7.67 -27.60
N ASN A 756 -6.29 7.19 -27.66
CA ASN A 756 -7.40 7.67 -26.85
C ASN A 756 -7.73 6.70 -25.70
N ALA A 757 -8.37 7.19 -24.62
CA ALA A 757 -8.59 6.51 -23.32
C ALA A 757 -9.46 5.23 -23.31
N GLU A 758 -9.71 4.62 -24.47
CA GLU A 758 -10.54 3.41 -24.70
C GLU A 758 -9.89 2.44 -25.73
N ASN A 759 -8.54 2.41 -25.87
CA ASN A 759 -7.80 1.57 -26.84
C ASN A 759 -8.09 1.84 -28.34
N LEU A 760 -8.28 3.12 -28.71
CA LEU A 760 -8.45 3.59 -30.11
C LEU A 760 -7.28 4.49 -30.55
N TYR A 761 -6.82 4.34 -31.79
CA TYR A 761 -5.56 4.88 -32.33
C TYR A 761 -5.78 5.75 -33.57
N ASN A 762 -5.12 6.90 -33.66
CA ASN A 762 -5.02 7.68 -34.89
C ASN A 762 -3.65 7.39 -35.50
N VAL A 763 -3.60 7.00 -36.77
CA VAL A 763 -2.38 6.54 -37.45
C VAL A 763 -2.15 7.38 -38.70
N SER A 764 -0.95 7.90 -38.84
CA SER A 764 -0.47 8.70 -39.97
C SER A 764 0.53 7.86 -40.76
N TYR A 765 0.31 7.67 -42.04
CA TYR A 765 1.08 6.77 -42.90
C TYR A 765 2.22 7.54 -43.58
N GLU A 766 3.29 6.82 -43.93
CA GLU A 766 4.53 7.45 -44.43
C GLU A 766 4.40 8.06 -45.85
N ASP A 767 3.32 7.76 -46.57
CA ASP A 767 2.95 8.38 -47.85
C ASP A 767 2.24 9.74 -47.70
N GLY A 768 1.93 10.13 -46.45
CA GLY A 768 1.33 11.42 -46.09
C GLY A 768 -0.18 11.38 -45.82
N ASP A 769 -0.84 10.22 -45.97
CA ASP A 769 -2.25 10.04 -45.62
C ASP A 769 -2.45 9.68 -44.14
N GLY A 770 -3.65 9.92 -43.59
CA GLY A 770 -3.95 9.67 -42.17
C GLY A 770 -5.34 9.09 -41.90
N ASP A 771 -5.46 8.33 -40.80
CA ASP A 771 -6.67 7.62 -40.39
C ASP A 771 -6.91 7.74 -38.86
N MET A 772 -8.15 7.98 -38.44
CA MET A 772 -8.47 8.33 -37.05
C MET A 772 -9.45 7.35 -36.39
N ASN A 773 -9.27 7.10 -35.09
CA ASN A 773 -10.04 6.20 -34.23
C ASN A 773 -10.00 4.73 -34.68
N VAL A 774 -8.86 4.29 -35.20
CA VAL A 774 -8.56 2.92 -35.60
C VAL A 774 -8.49 2.04 -34.34
N PRO A 775 -9.33 0.99 -34.21
CA PRO A 775 -9.32 0.15 -33.02
C PRO A 775 -8.02 -0.67 -32.87
N VAL A 776 -7.58 -0.95 -31.63
CA VAL A 776 -6.34 -1.70 -31.34
C VAL A 776 -6.16 -2.98 -32.16
N ARG A 777 -7.26 -3.67 -32.47
CA ARG A 777 -7.23 -4.93 -33.25
C ARG A 777 -6.72 -4.78 -34.69
N CYS A 778 -6.67 -3.55 -35.22
CA CYS A 778 -6.27 -3.23 -36.59
C CYS A 778 -4.87 -2.58 -36.65
N VAL A 779 -4.18 -2.46 -35.51
CA VAL A 779 -2.89 -1.79 -35.34
C VAL A 779 -1.91 -2.77 -34.68
N THR A 780 -0.67 -2.87 -35.17
CA THR A 780 0.40 -3.75 -34.64
C THR A 780 1.74 -3.02 -34.63
N THR A 781 2.63 -3.35 -33.70
CA THR A 781 3.95 -2.72 -33.57
C THR A 781 4.85 -3.04 -34.77
N PHE A 782 5.58 -2.03 -35.29
CA PHE A 782 6.50 -2.23 -36.41
C PHE A 782 7.77 -2.92 -35.96
N ILE A 783 8.16 -3.98 -36.69
CA ILE A 783 9.40 -4.72 -36.44
C ILE A 783 10.39 -4.32 -37.54
N PRO A 784 11.56 -3.75 -37.22
CA PRO A 784 12.56 -3.34 -38.20
C PRO A 784 13.02 -4.51 -39.09
N TYR A 785 13.29 -4.22 -40.36
CA TYR A 785 13.79 -5.21 -41.32
C TYR A 785 15.22 -5.64 -40.96
N GLN A 786 15.56 -6.92 -41.21
CA GLN A 786 16.90 -7.47 -40.96
C GLN A 786 17.69 -7.72 -42.25
N VAL A 787 19.02 -7.64 -42.17
CA VAL A 787 19.90 -8.04 -43.28
C VAL A 787 19.65 -9.52 -43.62
N ASN A 788 19.39 -9.79 -44.90
CA ASN A 788 18.93 -11.04 -45.51
C ASN A 788 17.43 -11.39 -45.35
N GLU A 789 16.59 -10.46 -44.87
CA GLU A 789 15.12 -10.63 -44.89
C GLU A 789 14.56 -10.49 -46.32
N LEU A 790 13.58 -11.33 -46.68
CA LEU A 790 12.88 -11.30 -47.97
C LEU A 790 11.71 -10.30 -47.93
N VAL A 791 11.68 -9.39 -48.90
CA VAL A 791 10.71 -8.28 -48.98
C VAL A 791 10.22 -8.05 -50.41
N ASP A 792 9.08 -7.39 -50.56
CA ASP A 792 8.64 -6.78 -51.82
C ASP A 792 9.07 -5.31 -51.84
N ALA A 793 9.66 -4.83 -52.95
CA ALA A 793 10.06 -3.44 -53.10
C ALA A 793 9.85 -2.89 -54.52
N VAL A 794 9.59 -1.58 -54.62
CA VAL A 794 9.32 -0.88 -55.89
C VAL A 794 10.58 -0.19 -56.42
N LYS A 795 10.94 -0.38 -57.70
CA LYS A 795 12.23 0.05 -58.29
C LYS A 795 12.31 1.52 -58.77
N GLU A 796 11.33 2.05 -59.52
CA GLU A 796 11.29 3.45 -60.02
C GLU A 796 10.01 4.19 -59.56
N GLU A 797 10.09 5.48 -59.18
CA GLU A 797 9.06 6.17 -58.37
C GLU A 797 7.75 6.45 -59.13
N ASP A 798 7.84 6.54 -60.45
CA ASP A 798 6.70 6.73 -61.34
C ASP A 798 6.07 5.40 -61.79
N ASN A 799 6.63 4.26 -61.33
CA ASN A 799 6.18 2.90 -61.64
C ASN A 799 5.80 2.11 -60.38
N LEU A 800 4.57 1.61 -60.31
CA LEU A 800 3.98 0.99 -59.12
C LEU A 800 4.13 -0.55 -59.03
N LEU A 801 5.07 -1.16 -59.75
CA LEU A 801 5.29 -2.62 -59.70
C LEU A 801 6.23 -3.05 -58.57
N TRP A 802 5.80 -4.06 -57.80
CA TRP A 802 6.54 -4.66 -56.70
C TRP A 802 7.38 -5.84 -57.19
N PHE A 803 8.67 -5.84 -56.86
CA PHE A 803 9.62 -6.89 -57.18
C PHE A 803 10.16 -7.52 -55.89
N GLN A 804 10.41 -8.82 -55.91
CA GLN A 804 10.99 -9.52 -54.75
C GLN A 804 12.49 -9.26 -54.65
N GLY A 805 12.95 -9.03 -53.42
CA GLY A 805 14.37 -8.81 -53.12
C GLY A 805 14.71 -9.13 -51.68
N TYR A 806 16.01 -9.16 -51.38
CA TYR A 806 16.53 -9.37 -50.04
C TYR A 806 17.19 -8.10 -49.53
N ILE A 807 17.00 -7.77 -48.24
CA ILE A 807 17.70 -6.67 -47.58
C ILE A 807 19.20 -6.98 -47.57
N HIS A 808 20.00 -6.22 -48.33
CA HIS A 808 21.43 -6.43 -48.47
C HIS A 808 22.23 -5.65 -47.43
N ASP A 809 21.86 -4.39 -47.20
CA ASP A 809 22.43 -3.55 -46.14
C ASP A 809 21.40 -2.52 -45.67
N ILE A 810 21.50 -2.11 -44.41
CA ILE A 810 20.65 -1.08 -43.82
C ILE A 810 21.49 0.19 -43.71
N VAL A 811 21.18 1.16 -44.56
CA VAL A 811 22.09 2.26 -44.87
C VAL A 811 22.14 3.31 -43.76
N ASN A 812 21.04 3.51 -43.04
CA ASN A 812 20.97 4.41 -41.88
C ASN A 812 20.56 3.66 -40.60
N LYS A 813 20.93 4.22 -39.45
CA LYS A 813 20.61 3.64 -38.14
C LYS A 813 19.11 3.70 -37.79
N GLU A 814 18.33 4.55 -38.45
CA GLU A 814 16.89 4.72 -38.19
C GLU A 814 16.03 3.68 -38.95
N GLY A 815 16.63 2.95 -39.90
CA GLY A 815 15.91 1.92 -40.66
C GLY A 815 14.91 2.51 -41.64
N ASP A 816 15.24 3.64 -42.25
CA ASP A 816 14.36 4.34 -43.19
C ASP A 816 14.89 4.31 -44.63
N LEU A 817 16.11 3.79 -44.83
CA LEU A 817 16.78 3.65 -46.12
C LEU A 817 17.55 2.31 -46.21
N PHE A 818 17.28 1.53 -47.25
CA PHE A 818 17.77 0.15 -47.39
C PHE A 818 18.42 -0.10 -48.74
N ASP A 819 19.54 -0.81 -48.76
CA ASP A 819 20.10 -1.35 -50.00
C ASP A 819 19.50 -2.76 -50.21
N ILE A 820 18.71 -2.95 -51.26
CA ILE A 820 18.00 -4.21 -51.56
C ILE A 820 18.66 -4.90 -52.75
N SER A 821 19.00 -6.17 -52.58
CA SER A 821 19.48 -7.04 -53.66
C SER A 821 18.31 -7.77 -54.31
N PHE A 822 18.08 -7.49 -55.58
CA PHE A 822 17.06 -8.15 -56.39
C PHE A 822 17.65 -9.35 -57.15
N GLU A 823 16.80 -10.19 -57.76
CA GLU A 823 17.23 -11.40 -58.49
C GLU A 823 18.19 -11.12 -59.65
N ASP A 824 18.14 -9.93 -60.25
CA ASP A 824 19.03 -9.46 -61.31
C ASP A 824 20.43 -9.04 -60.81
N LYS A 825 20.74 -9.28 -59.51
CA LYS A 825 21.98 -8.91 -58.81
C LYS A 825 22.25 -7.41 -58.76
N GLU A 826 21.22 -6.61 -59.02
CA GLU A 826 21.24 -5.17 -58.85
C GLU A 826 20.97 -4.85 -57.38
N ILE A 827 21.81 -3.99 -56.79
CA ILE A 827 21.63 -3.48 -55.42
C ILE A 827 21.15 -2.04 -55.55
N MET A 828 19.96 -1.76 -55.05
CA MET A 828 19.39 -0.42 -55.09
C MET A 828 19.02 0.09 -53.72
N ARG A 829 19.26 1.38 -53.53
CA ARG A 829 18.92 2.12 -52.32
C ARG A 829 17.48 2.59 -52.38
N ILE A 830 16.64 2.05 -51.49
CA ILE A 830 15.19 2.24 -51.49
C ILE A 830 14.73 2.70 -50.08
N PRO A 831 13.89 3.74 -49.98
CA PRO A 831 13.30 4.19 -48.72
C PRO A 831 12.19 3.26 -48.20
N ALA A 832 11.95 3.26 -46.89
CA ALA A 832 11.04 2.33 -46.19
C ALA A 832 9.60 2.28 -46.73
N TYR A 833 9.03 3.42 -47.12
CA TYR A 833 7.65 3.49 -47.65
C TYR A 833 7.45 2.75 -48.98
N ARG A 834 8.55 2.37 -49.66
CA ARG A 834 8.54 1.59 -50.91
C ARG A 834 8.88 0.11 -50.69
N ILE A 835 8.85 -0.34 -49.43
CA ILE A 835 9.21 -1.68 -49.00
C ILE A 835 8.08 -2.24 -48.13
N ARG A 836 7.71 -3.50 -48.35
CA ARG A 836 6.77 -4.22 -47.48
C ARG A 836 7.23 -5.66 -47.28
N ARG A 837 6.79 -6.27 -46.18
CA ARG A 837 6.99 -7.72 -45.97
C ARG A 837 6.26 -8.52 -47.03
N PHE A 838 6.96 -9.50 -47.61
CA PHE A 838 6.39 -10.38 -48.62
C PHE A 838 5.25 -11.21 -48.00
N ASN A 839 4.04 -11.10 -48.57
CA ASN A 839 2.85 -11.80 -48.11
C ASN A 839 2.35 -12.72 -49.23
N ASN A 840 2.35 -14.03 -48.98
CA ASN A 840 2.19 -15.08 -50.01
C ASN A 840 0.74 -15.23 -50.54
N ASN A 841 -0.11 -14.23 -50.33
CA ASN A 841 -1.55 -14.26 -50.58
C ASN A 841 -2.02 -13.01 -51.37
N THR A 842 -1.57 -12.82 -52.61
CA THR A 842 -2.30 -11.98 -53.58
C THR A 842 -2.05 -12.50 -54.98
N LEU A 843 -3.05 -12.39 -55.87
CA LEU A 843 -2.90 -11.93 -57.26
C LEU A 843 -4.25 -12.03 -57.96
N ASP A 844 -4.86 -10.89 -58.29
CA ASP A 844 -5.77 -10.74 -59.42
C ASP A 844 -5.63 -9.29 -59.94
N PHE A 845 -5.31 -9.12 -61.22
CA PHE A 845 -5.19 -7.80 -61.89
C PHE A 845 -6.29 -7.64 -62.96
N GLU A 846 -6.88 -6.45 -63.10
CA GLU A 846 -7.93 -6.15 -64.10
C GLU A 846 -7.49 -5.13 -65.18
N GLU A 847 -8.17 -5.20 -66.33
CA GLU A 847 -7.90 -4.40 -67.53
C GLU A 847 -8.17 -2.90 -67.30
N GLY A 848 -7.17 -2.05 -67.57
CA GLY A 848 -7.18 -0.63 -67.25
C GLY A 848 -6.26 -0.25 -66.09
N HIS A 849 -5.77 -1.23 -65.33
CA HIS A 849 -4.67 -1.00 -64.39
C HIS A 849 -3.39 -0.71 -65.15
N ARG A 850 -2.80 0.45 -64.82
CA ARG A 850 -1.49 0.84 -65.33
C ARG A 850 -0.45 -0.08 -64.72
N VAL A 851 0.32 -0.71 -65.58
CA VAL A 851 1.46 -1.56 -65.25
C VAL A 851 2.65 -1.09 -66.09
N GLU A 852 3.87 -1.24 -65.59
CA GLU A 852 5.08 -0.88 -66.35
C GLU A 852 6.05 -2.06 -66.47
N ALA A 853 6.22 -2.57 -67.69
CA ALA A 853 7.18 -3.64 -67.95
C ALA A 853 8.50 -3.05 -68.49
N LYS A 854 9.66 -3.63 -68.13
CA LYS A 854 10.96 -3.31 -68.74
C LYS A 854 10.89 -3.52 -70.27
N PHE A 855 11.11 -2.46 -71.08
CA PHE A 855 11.09 -2.55 -72.54
C PHE A 855 12.52 -2.60 -73.13
N ARG A 856 12.88 -3.79 -73.63
CA ARG A 856 14.08 -4.11 -74.45
C ARG A 856 15.38 -3.38 -74.09
N GLY A 857 16.05 -3.94 -73.08
CA GLY A 857 17.43 -3.69 -72.68
C GLY A 857 17.66 -4.31 -71.32
#